data_AF-A0A5J5AMK9-F1
#
_entry.id   AF-A0A5J5AMK9-F1
#
_cell.length_a   1.000
_cell.length_b   1.000
_cell.length_c   1.000
_cell.angle_alpha   90.00
_cell.angle_beta   90.00
_cell.angle_gamma   90.00
#
_symmetry.space_group_name_H-M   'P 1'
#
loop_
_entity.id
_entity.type
_entity.pdbx_description
1 polymer ?
#
loop_
_entity_poly.entity_id
_entity_poly.type
_entity_poly.pdbx_seq_one_letter_code
_entity_poly.pdbx_strand_id
1 'polypeptide(L)'
;MESARLNWFFIFCFAFAAIIPTLRANIAHFDEVWQKRAQEARAAVMKSYEPEPTKVTNDFNLGVHKALRGAGALNITAGPNVWNSTRRLLTKKYKGPCMATNPIDRCWRCKKNWHLNRKRLADCGLGFGRKATGGKVGSFYIVTDSSDNDILNPKPGTLRHAVIQKQPLWIVFARSMTIRLNQELIMQGDKTIDARGANVHIAYGAGITIQFVKNVIIHNLHVHDIVLGSGGLIRDSVDHVGLRTASDGDGISIYGSADVWIDHVSMWNCKDGLIDAIEGSTGITISNCHFTDHNEVMLFGAHDNSEVDQFMQITVAFNHFGKRLVQRMPRCRLGFIHVVNNDYTHWLMYAIGGSSNPTIISQGNRFIAPPNPAAKEVTKRDYAPESTWKSWTWRSEGDYMMNGAFFVQSGDPNGAKKMGRRDLISAEPGTAVTLLTRFAGYQTAPRKGASLSKGQRKGTSSLNSTRRQLRGKKYRGPCKANNPIDRCWRCRSDWQLNRKKLADCALGFGHKTTGGKAGKYYVVTDPSDNNVVDPKPGTLRHAVIQKEPLWIIFARSMKIRLNEELIMQGDKTIDGRGVNVHIAHGAGITIQFVNNVIIHSLHIHDIVQGSGGLIRDSVDHFGIRSASDGDGISVFGSRNLWIDHVSMWNCKDGLIDVIEGSTAVHYFKLPLH
;
A
#
# COMPACT_ATOMS: atom_id res chain seq x y z
N MET A 1 -39.87 56.30 -0.79
CA MET A 1 -40.41 55.33 0.18
C MET A 1 -40.13 53.95 -0.40
N GLU A 2 -39.28 53.18 0.29
CA GLU A 2 -39.15 51.70 0.30
C GLU A 2 -39.02 50.94 -1.04
N SER A 3 -37.86 50.39 -1.39
CA SER A 3 -37.19 49.18 -0.88
C SER A 3 -37.69 47.85 -1.47
N ALA A 4 -36.73 47.15 -2.10
CA ALA A 4 -36.47 45.70 -2.06
C ALA A 4 -37.33 44.71 -2.88
N ARG A 5 -36.63 44.00 -3.79
CA ARG A 5 -36.42 42.52 -3.90
C ARG A 5 -36.17 42.15 -5.38
N LEU A 6 -34.93 42.01 -5.82
CA LEU A 6 -34.15 40.77 -5.89
C LEU A 6 -34.87 39.62 -6.64
N ASN A 7 -34.43 39.32 -7.88
CA ASN A 7 -34.05 37.95 -8.22
C ASN A 7 -33.13 37.91 -9.45
N TRP A 8 -31.92 37.45 -9.16
CA TRP A 8 -30.76 37.33 -10.03
C TRP A 8 -30.85 35.96 -10.69
N PHE A 9 -31.38 35.90 -11.91
CA PHE A 9 -31.34 34.71 -12.76
C PHE A 9 -30.79 35.16 -14.11
N PHE A 10 -29.85 34.38 -14.65
CA PHE A 10 -29.02 34.65 -15.82
C PHE A 10 -27.80 35.54 -15.57
N ILE A 11 -26.71 34.89 -15.16
CA ILE A 11 -25.41 34.86 -15.85
C ILE A 11 -24.50 34.01 -14.95
N PHE A 12 -24.30 32.73 -15.30
CA PHE A 12 -23.10 31.96 -14.92
C PHE A 12 -22.98 30.75 -15.86
N CYS A 13 -22.81 31.02 -17.16
CA CYS A 13 -22.16 30.08 -18.06
C CYS A 13 -20.65 30.17 -17.80
N PHE A 14 -20.17 29.54 -16.73
CA PHE A 14 -18.74 29.26 -16.60
C PHE A 14 -18.47 27.86 -17.10
N ALA A 15 -17.70 27.82 -18.18
CA ALA A 15 -17.13 26.64 -18.79
C ALA A 15 -16.45 25.76 -17.71
N PHE A 16 -17.00 24.58 -17.47
CA PHE A 16 -16.20 23.43 -17.06
C PHE A 16 -15.39 22.99 -18.28
N ALA A 17 -14.37 23.78 -18.64
CA ALA A 17 -13.23 23.22 -19.33
C ALA A 17 -12.57 22.30 -18.30
N ALA A 18 -12.90 21.01 -18.37
CA ALA A 18 -12.04 19.98 -17.81
C ALA A 18 -10.64 20.26 -18.37
N ILE A 19 -9.74 20.76 -17.54
CA ILE A 19 -8.32 20.75 -17.86
C ILE A 19 -7.98 19.27 -17.90
N ILE A 20 -8.06 18.70 -19.10
CA ILE A 20 -7.50 17.39 -19.42
C ILE A 20 -6.01 17.55 -19.13
N PRO A 21 -5.43 16.84 -18.14
CA PRO A 21 -3.99 16.77 -18.02
C PRO A 21 -3.48 16.25 -19.35
N THR A 22 -2.72 17.05 -20.08
CA THR A 22 -2.11 16.63 -21.33
C THR A 22 -1.01 15.64 -20.96
N LEU A 23 -1.37 14.36 -20.82
CA LEU A 23 -0.44 13.23 -20.77
C LEU A 23 0.23 13.10 -22.15
N ARG A 24 1.06 14.07 -22.52
CA ARG A 24 2.13 13.87 -23.50
C ARG A 24 3.29 13.30 -22.70
N ALA A 25 4.19 12.51 -23.29
CA ALA A 25 5.50 12.33 -22.66
C ALA A 25 5.99 13.71 -22.21
N ASN A 26 6.50 13.81 -20.99
CA ASN A 26 6.89 15.05 -20.30
C ASN A 26 8.06 15.80 -21.00
N ILE A 27 7.92 16.10 -22.30
CA ILE A 27 8.83 16.75 -23.23
C ILE A 27 7.98 17.33 -24.39
N ALA A 28 8.11 18.64 -24.68
CA ALA A 28 7.42 19.28 -25.81
C ALA A 28 7.94 18.84 -27.19
N HIS A 29 9.20 18.39 -27.26
CA HIS A 29 9.87 17.84 -28.44
C HIS A 29 11.01 16.88 -28.02
N PHE A 30 10.97 15.61 -28.42
CA PHE A 30 12.03 14.64 -28.11
C PHE A 30 13.36 15.04 -28.77
N ASP A 31 14.45 14.96 -28.01
CA ASP A 31 15.81 15.00 -28.57
C ASP A 31 16.10 13.74 -29.42
N GLU A 32 17.22 13.73 -30.14
CA GLU A 32 17.58 12.63 -31.04
C GLU A 32 17.67 11.27 -30.33
N VAL A 33 18.13 11.25 -29.06
CA VAL A 33 18.22 10.02 -28.27
C VAL A 33 16.82 9.48 -27.97
N TRP A 34 15.91 10.34 -27.54
CA TRP A 34 14.53 9.95 -27.26
C TRP A 34 13.74 9.59 -28.53
N GLN A 35 13.97 10.26 -29.65
CA GLN A 35 13.38 9.89 -30.95
C GLN A 35 13.83 8.49 -31.38
N LYS A 36 15.13 8.19 -31.26
CA LYS A 36 15.69 6.87 -31.57
C LYS A 36 15.13 5.80 -30.63
N ARG A 37 15.10 6.05 -29.32
CA ARG A 37 14.49 5.13 -28.34
C ARG A 37 13.03 4.86 -28.66
N ALA A 38 12.26 5.89 -29.00
CA ALA A 38 10.85 5.72 -29.38
C ALA A 38 10.70 4.84 -30.62
N GLN A 39 11.55 5.00 -31.65
CA GLN A 39 11.55 4.14 -32.83
C GLN A 39 11.90 2.67 -32.50
N GLU A 40 12.96 2.45 -31.71
CA GLU A 40 13.37 1.10 -31.27
C GLU A 40 12.29 0.44 -30.40
N ALA A 41 11.65 1.22 -29.53
CA ALA A 41 10.59 0.74 -28.66
C ALA A 41 9.33 0.36 -29.43
N ARG A 42 8.97 1.06 -30.52
CA ARG A 42 7.88 0.63 -31.42
C ARG A 42 8.13 -0.75 -32.00
N ALA A 43 9.37 -1.04 -32.44
CA ALA A 43 9.71 -2.38 -32.93
C ALA A 43 9.60 -3.45 -31.81
N ALA A 44 9.98 -3.10 -30.58
CA ALA A 44 9.82 -3.98 -29.43
C ALA A 44 8.35 -4.25 -29.08
N VAL A 45 7.49 -3.23 -29.14
CA VAL A 45 6.03 -3.33 -28.97
C VAL A 45 5.44 -4.30 -29.98
N MET A 46 5.75 -4.12 -31.27
CA MET A 46 5.25 -5.01 -32.33
C MET A 46 5.73 -6.46 -32.18
N LYS A 47 6.94 -6.66 -31.66
CA LYS A 47 7.48 -8.00 -31.34
C LYS A 47 6.83 -8.63 -30.11
N SER A 48 6.42 -7.82 -29.14
CA SER A 48 5.78 -8.29 -27.92
C SER A 48 4.31 -8.64 -28.14
N TYR A 49 3.62 -7.85 -28.99
CA TYR A 49 2.23 -8.04 -29.38
C TYR A 49 1.92 -9.50 -29.78
N GLU A 50 0.81 -10.02 -29.25
CA GLU A 50 0.28 -11.34 -29.56
C GLU A 50 -0.98 -11.21 -30.44
N PRO A 51 -0.91 -11.61 -31.72
CA PRO A 51 -2.08 -11.57 -32.60
C PRO A 51 -3.24 -12.45 -32.14
N GLU A 52 -2.95 -13.53 -31.41
CA GLU A 52 -3.94 -14.44 -30.82
C GLU A 52 -3.95 -14.31 -29.28
N PRO A 53 -4.54 -13.23 -28.72
CA PRO A 53 -4.49 -12.96 -27.27
C PRO A 53 -5.11 -14.07 -26.42
N THR A 54 -6.06 -14.83 -26.97
CA THR A 54 -6.71 -15.97 -26.32
C THR A 54 -5.75 -17.10 -25.94
N LYS A 55 -4.66 -17.28 -26.69
CA LYS A 55 -3.60 -18.25 -26.34
C LYS A 55 -2.97 -17.89 -25.01
N VAL A 56 -2.72 -16.60 -24.78
CA VAL A 56 -2.11 -16.07 -23.55
C VAL A 56 -3.06 -16.21 -22.36
N THR A 57 -4.35 -15.89 -22.57
CA THR A 57 -5.36 -16.03 -21.51
C THR A 57 -5.60 -17.50 -21.15
N ASN A 58 -5.60 -18.40 -22.14
CA ASN A 58 -5.71 -19.85 -21.92
C ASN A 58 -4.50 -20.41 -21.17
N ASP A 59 -3.28 -20.05 -21.57
CA ASP A 59 -2.06 -20.46 -20.88
C ASP A 59 -2.05 -19.96 -19.43
N PHE A 60 -2.54 -18.74 -19.19
CA PHE A 60 -2.71 -18.18 -17.86
C PHE A 60 -3.68 -19.04 -17.03
N ASN A 61 -4.89 -19.26 -17.53
CA ASN A 61 -5.94 -20.01 -16.84
C ASN A 61 -5.50 -21.46 -16.56
N LEU A 62 -4.85 -22.11 -17.53
CA LEU A 62 -4.25 -23.44 -17.36
C LEU A 62 -3.23 -23.47 -16.21
N GLY A 63 -2.41 -22.42 -16.09
CA GLY A 63 -1.48 -22.24 -14.99
C GLY A 63 -2.19 -22.22 -13.64
N VAL A 64 -3.31 -21.49 -13.53
CA VAL A 64 -4.12 -21.42 -12.30
C VAL A 64 -4.71 -22.78 -11.95
N HIS A 65 -5.36 -23.45 -12.90
CA HIS A 65 -5.92 -24.79 -12.73
C HIS A 65 -4.88 -25.81 -12.27
N LYS A 66 -3.67 -25.77 -12.84
CA LYS A 66 -2.56 -26.65 -12.43
C LYS A 66 -2.10 -26.34 -11.01
N ALA A 67 -2.03 -25.06 -10.63
CA ALA A 67 -1.62 -24.64 -9.31
C ALA A 67 -2.59 -25.10 -8.20
N LEU A 68 -3.90 -24.97 -8.42
CA LEU A 68 -4.91 -25.40 -7.46
C LEU A 68 -5.05 -26.92 -7.39
N ARG A 69 -5.04 -27.64 -8.53
CA ARG A 69 -5.03 -29.12 -8.54
C ARG A 69 -3.78 -29.69 -7.86
N GLY A 70 -2.61 -29.11 -8.12
CA GLY A 70 -1.34 -29.51 -7.51
C GLY A 70 -1.19 -29.12 -6.02
N ALA A 71 -2.15 -28.39 -5.44
CA ALA A 71 -2.19 -28.12 -4.00
C ALA A 71 -2.79 -29.29 -3.19
N GLY A 72 -3.25 -30.37 -3.86
CA GLY A 72 -4.10 -31.39 -3.27
C GLY A 72 -5.52 -30.83 -3.12
N ALA A 73 -6.54 -31.63 -3.46
CA ALA A 73 -7.94 -31.24 -3.31
C ALA A 73 -8.24 -30.72 -1.89
N LEU A 74 -8.17 -29.41 -1.68
CA LEU A 74 -8.93 -28.78 -0.60
C LEU A 74 -10.39 -28.96 -1.03
N ASN A 75 -11.17 -29.70 -0.25
CA ASN A 75 -12.62 -29.82 -0.45
C ASN A 75 -13.24 -28.41 -0.57
N ILE A 76 -13.51 -27.98 -1.80
CA ILE A 76 -14.13 -26.69 -2.14
C ILE A 76 -15.63 -26.67 -1.75
N THR A 77 -16.14 -27.74 -1.13
CA THR A 77 -17.53 -27.88 -0.65
C THR A 77 -17.72 -27.58 0.84
N ALA A 78 -16.69 -27.25 1.61
CA ALA A 78 -16.88 -26.79 2.98
C ALA A 78 -17.24 -25.29 2.98
N GLY A 79 -18.48 -24.97 3.38
CA GLY A 79 -19.02 -23.61 3.45
C GLY A 79 -18.18 -22.63 4.31
N PRO A 80 -18.65 -21.37 4.47
CA PRO A 80 -17.84 -20.24 4.95
C PRO A 80 -17.26 -20.36 6.37
N ASN A 81 -17.54 -21.44 7.10
CA ASN A 81 -17.28 -21.58 8.54
C ASN A 81 -16.12 -22.53 8.92
N VAL A 82 -15.31 -23.04 7.98
CA VAL A 82 -14.27 -24.06 8.29
C VAL A 82 -12.82 -23.54 8.30
N TRP A 83 -12.52 -22.32 7.88
CA TRP A 83 -11.13 -21.81 7.89
C TRP A 83 -10.92 -20.64 8.86
N ASN A 84 -11.30 -20.87 10.11
CA ASN A 84 -10.98 -20.02 11.25
C ASN A 84 -9.50 -20.24 11.66
N SER A 85 -8.56 -19.83 10.80
CA SER A 85 -7.14 -19.80 11.13
C SER A 85 -6.67 -18.36 11.12
N THR A 86 -6.72 -17.74 12.30
CA THR A 86 -6.03 -16.49 12.62
C THR A 86 -4.61 -16.48 12.04
N ARG A 87 -4.13 -15.29 11.62
CA ARG A 87 -2.76 -14.95 11.18
C ARG A 87 -1.65 -15.24 12.24
N ARG A 88 -1.78 -16.30 13.04
CA ARG A 88 -0.87 -16.79 14.09
C ARG A 88 -0.08 -18.01 13.62
N LEU A 89 0.74 -17.85 12.57
CA LEU A 89 1.72 -18.89 12.20
C LEU A 89 3.08 -18.33 11.76
N LEU A 90 3.47 -17.13 12.23
CA LEU A 90 4.77 -16.52 11.88
C LEU A 90 5.80 -16.50 13.02
N THR A 91 5.55 -17.17 14.14
CA THR A 91 6.52 -17.29 15.26
C THR A 91 7.22 -18.65 15.34
N LYS A 92 6.92 -19.59 14.44
CA LYS A 92 7.67 -20.84 14.26
C LYS A 92 8.17 -20.91 12.80
N LYS A 93 9.33 -21.54 12.56
CA LYS A 93 9.67 -22.02 11.20
C LYS A 93 8.47 -22.87 10.74
N TYR A 94 7.67 -22.36 9.83
CA TYR A 94 6.61 -23.13 9.22
C TYR A 94 7.28 -24.30 8.49
N LYS A 95 7.14 -25.51 9.05
CA LYS A 95 7.65 -26.76 8.48
C LYS A 95 6.61 -27.45 7.59
N GLY A 96 5.42 -26.86 7.43
CA GLY A 96 4.33 -27.40 6.62
C GLY A 96 4.51 -27.17 5.12
N PRO A 97 3.60 -27.69 4.28
CA PRO A 97 3.62 -27.55 2.83
C PRO A 97 3.44 -26.09 2.40
N CYS A 98 4.03 -25.69 1.28
CA CYS A 98 3.99 -24.30 0.80
C CYS A 98 2.59 -23.69 0.82
N MET A 99 2.48 -22.48 1.37
CA MET A 99 1.20 -21.77 1.52
C MET A 99 0.84 -20.90 0.32
N ALA A 100 1.72 -20.69 -0.66
CA ALA A 100 1.37 -19.94 -1.87
C ALA A 100 0.25 -20.64 -2.65
N THR A 101 -0.68 -19.85 -3.17
CA THR A 101 -1.97 -20.33 -3.68
C THR A 101 -2.11 -20.17 -5.19
N ASN A 102 -1.71 -19.03 -5.75
CA ASN A 102 -1.73 -18.79 -7.18
C ASN A 102 -0.44 -19.29 -7.87
N PRO A 103 -0.45 -19.54 -9.20
CA PRO A 103 0.68 -20.15 -9.92
C PRO A 103 1.96 -19.31 -9.92
N ILE A 104 1.83 -17.98 -10.01
CA ILE A 104 2.97 -17.05 -10.00
C ILE A 104 3.74 -17.22 -8.69
N ASP A 105 3.04 -17.10 -7.57
CA ASP A 105 3.64 -17.22 -6.25
C ASP A 105 4.18 -18.62 -5.98
N ARG A 106 3.45 -19.67 -6.39
CA ARG A 106 3.89 -21.05 -6.18
C ARG A 106 5.17 -21.39 -6.94
N CYS A 107 5.36 -20.81 -8.13
CA CYS A 107 6.52 -21.06 -8.99
C CYS A 107 7.86 -20.75 -8.29
N TRP A 108 7.91 -19.70 -7.46
CA TRP A 108 9.12 -19.31 -6.73
C TRP A 108 9.02 -19.50 -5.21
N ARG A 109 7.93 -19.11 -4.54
CA ARG A 109 7.83 -19.13 -3.05
C ARG A 109 7.88 -20.53 -2.49
N CYS A 110 7.35 -21.52 -3.23
CA CYS A 110 7.33 -22.91 -2.78
C CYS A 110 8.68 -23.62 -2.91
N LYS A 111 9.71 -22.96 -3.45
CA LYS A 111 11.04 -23.54 -3.59
C LYS A 111 11.83 -23.32 -2.29
N LYS A 112 12.34 -24.41 -1.69
CA LYS A 112 13.07 -24.41 -0.39
C LYS A 112 14.18 -23.34 -0.30
N ASN A 113 14.80 -23.00 -1.44
CA ASN A 113 15.94 -22.10 -1.55
C ASN A 113 15.65 -20.83 -2.37
N TRP A 114 14.40 -20.38 -2.50
CA TRP A 114 14.06 -19.20 -3.31
C TRP A 114 14.92 -17.96 -2.98
N HIS A 115 15.21 -17.72 -1.69
CA HIS A 115 16.08 -16.62 -1.23
C HIS A 115 17.54 -16.69 -1.74
N LEU A 116 18.05 -17.90 -2.07
CA LEU A 116 19.36 -18.11 -2.69
C LEU A 116 19.29 -18.08 -4.22
N ASN A 117 18.08 -18.17 -4.78
CA ASN A 117 17.84 -18.12 -6.21
C ASN A 117 16.76 -17.07 -6.53
N ARG A 118 17.05 -15.81 -6.16
CA ARG A 118 16.14 -14.68 -6.34
C ARG A 118 15.68 -14.54 -7.79
N LYS A 119 16.60 -14.75 -8.72
CA LYS A 119 16.41 -14.56 -10.16
C LYS A 119 15.41 -15.52 -10.80
N ARG A 120 15.14 -16.67 -10.15
CA ARG A 120 14.08 -17.59 -10.57
C ARG A 120 12.71 -16.91 -10.66
N LEU A 121 12.48 -15.82 -9.91
CA LEU A 121 11.25 -15.04 -10.02
C LEU A 121 10.91 -14.71 -11.48
N ALA A 122 11.91 -14.34 -12.29
CA ALA A 122 11.73 -13.98 -13.70
C ALA A 122 11.23 -15.12 -14.60
N ASP A 123 11.18 -16.36 -14.10
CA ASP A 123 10.60 -17.52 -14.80
C ASP A 123 9.14 -17.77 -14.43
N CYS A 124 8.56 -16.93 -13.57
CA CYS A 124 7.25 -17.15 -12.97
C CYS A 124 6.17 -16.18 -13.47
N GLY A 125 6.54 -15.21 -14.31
CA GLY A 125 5.59 -14.29 -14.93
C GLY A 125 4.61 -15.03 -15.84
N LEU A 126 3.33 -14.67 -15.76
CA LEU A 126 2.26 -15.17 -16.62
C LEU A 126 1.54 -13.99 -17.29
N GLY A 127 0.64 -14.28 -18.24
CA GLY A 127 -0.13 -13.26 -18.94
C GLY A 127 0.67 -12.57 -20.05
N PHE A 128 0.28 -11.36 -20.42
CA PHE A 128 0.97 -10.63 -21.50
C PHE A 128 2.40 -10.24 -21.11
N GLY A 129 2.68 -9.95 -19.83
CA GLY A 129 4.02 -9.69 -19.29
C GLY A 129 4.92 -10.92 -19.10
N ARG A 130 4.50 -12.13 -19.50
CA ARG A 130 5.29 -13.37 -19.32
C ARG A 130 6.68 -13.36 -19.97
N LYS A 131 6.91 -12.49 -20.96
CA LYS A 131 8.20 -12.31 -21.64
C LYS A 131 9.19 -11.46 -20.85
N ALA A 132 8.73 -10.75 -19.81
CA ALA A 132 9.58 -9.93 -18.95
C ALA A 132 10.50 -10.82 -18.10
N THR A 133 11.78 -10.85 -18.45
CA THR A 133 12.86 -11.49 -17.68
C THR A 133 13.64 -10.50 -16.82
N GLY A 134 13.47 -9.20 -17.05
CA GLY A 134 14.17 -8.13 -16.34
C GLY A 134 15.69 -8.28 -16.41
N GLY A 135 16.35 -8.04 -15.29
CA GLY A 135 17.81 -8.18 -15.14
C GLY A 135 18.31 -9.60 -14.88
N LYS A 136 17.56 -10.64 -15.26
CA LYS A 136 17.87 -12.04 -14.92
C LYS A 136 19.31 -12.45 -15.28
N VAL A 137 19.76 -12.09 -16.49
CA VAL A 137 21.12 -12.41 -16.99
C VAL A 137 22.21 -11.49 -16.45
N GLY A 138 21.82 -10.37 -15.83
CA GLY A 138 22.72 -9.34 -15.32
C GLY A 138 23.39 -9.67 -14.00
N SER A 139 24.31 -8.84 -13.51
CA SER A 139 24.83 -8.99 -12.14
C SER A 139 23.82 -8.47 -11.10
N PHE A 140 24.04 -8.81 -9.82
CA PHE A 140 23.30 -8.14 -8.75
C PHE A 140 23.86 -6.74 -8.53
N TYR A 141 22.97 -5.75 -8.41
CA TYR A 141 23.30 -4.42 -7.92
C TYR A 141 22.68 -4.23 -6.55
N ILE A 142 23.46 -3.84 -5.54
CA ILE A 142 22.96 -3.66 -4.19
C ILE A 142 22.83 -2.17 -3.89
N VAL A 143 21.59 -1.70 -3.74
CA VAL A 143 21.29 -0.35 -3.25
C VAL A 143 21.59 -0.29 -1.76
N THR A 144 22.52 0.58 -1.39
CA THR A 144 23.00 0.80 -0.01
C THR A 144 22.69 2.22 0.47
N ASP A 145 22.45 3.13 -0.45
CA ASP A 145 22.21 4.56 -0.23
C ASP A 145 20.82 4.93 -0.74
N SER A 146 20.00 5.53 0.12
CA SER A 146 18.62 5.92 -0.21
C SER A 146 18.50 7.36 -0.70
N SER A 147 19.62 8.09 -0.81
CA SER A 147 19.64 9.47 -1.29
C SER A 147 19.41 9.57 -2.80
N ASP A 148 18.90 10.72 -3.22
CA ASP A 148 18.67 11.09 -4.62
C ASP A 148 19.07 12.56 -4.87
N ASN A 149 20.21 12.96 -4.29
CA ASN A 149 20.59 14.37 -4.18
C ASN A 149 21.21 14.93 -5.46
N ASP A 150 21.87 14.09 -6.26
CA ASP A 150 22.47 14.47 -7.53
C ASP A 150 21.78 13.70 -8.67
N ILE A 151 20.87 14.39 -9.35
CA ILE A 151 20.07 13.83 -10.45
C ILE A 151 20.93 13.64 -11.70
N LEU A 152 21.97 14.47 -11.86
CA LEU A 152 22.82 14.50 -13.04
C LEU A 152 24.03 13.60 -12.91
N ASN A 153 24.49 13.26 -11.71
CA ASN A 153 25.61 12.35 -11.47
C ASN A 153 25.30 11.45 -10.27
N PRO A 154 24.30 10.56 -10.39
CA PRO A 154 23.87 9.74 -9.27
C PRO A 154 25.01 8.84 -8.81
N LYS A 155 25.22 8.79 -7.49
CA LYS A 155 26.34 8.06 -6.89
C LYS A 155 26.12 6.53 -6.96
N PRO A 156 27.17 5.71 -7.23
CA PRO A 156 27.11 4.27 -7.02
C PRO A 156 26.62 3.90 -5.61
N GLY A 157 25.73 2.91 -5.52
CA GLY A 157 25.01 2.52 -4.31
C GLY A 157 23.60 3.10 -4.21
N THR A 158 23.23 4.08 -5.04
CA THR A 158 21.86 4.64 -5.10
C THR A 158 20.97 3.89 -6.10
N LEU A 159 19.66 4.01 -5.94
CA LEU A 159 18.70 3.44 -6.90
C LEU A 159 18.80 4.13 -8.28
N ARG A 160 18.94 5.46 -8.33
CA ARG A 160 19.08 6.20 -9.60
C ARG A 160 20.28 5.74 -10.39
N HIS A 161 21.44 5.57 -9.75
CA HIS A 161 22.61 5.03 -10.44
C HIS A 161 22.33 3.62 -10.96
N ALA A 162 21.66 2.76 -10.19
CA ALA A 162 21.41 1.37 -10.57
C ALA A 162 20.57 1.25 -11.86
N VAL A 163 19.50 2.04 -11.97
CA VAL A 163 18.51 1.87 -13.04
C VAL A 163 18.94 2.44 -14.39
N ILE A 164 19.89 3.38 -14.40
CA ILE A 164 20.39 4.01 -15.65
C ILE A 164 21.51 3.23 -16.35
N GLN A 165 21.98 2.13 -15.74
CA GLN A 165 23.09 1.35 -16.29
C GLN A 165 22.71 0.66 -17.61
N LYS A 166 23.66 0.54 -18.55
CA LYS A 166 23.43 -0.11 -19.85
C LYS A 166 23.21 -1.61 -19.72
N GLN A 167 24.03 -2.27 -18.91
CA GLN A 167 23.94 -3.72 -18.72
C GLN A 167 22.66 -4.13 -17.99
N PRO A 168 22.18 -5.38 -18.20
CA PRO A 168 21.11 -5.93 -17.39
C PRO A 168 21.50 -5.95 -15.91
N LEU A 169 20.56 -5.64 -15.00
CA LEU A 169 20.83 -5.65 -13.55
C LEU A 169 19.66 -6.18 -12.73
N TRP A 170 19.98 -7.07 -11.80
CA TRP A 170 19.07 -7.48 -10.73
C TRP A 170 19.33 -6.63 -9.48
N ILE A 171 18.55 -5.57 -9.32
CA ILE A 171 18.69 -4.55 -8.29
C ILE A 171 18.01 -5.05 -7.01
N VAL A 172 18.77 -5.12 -5.92
CA VAL A 172 18.30 -5.50 -4.58
C VAL A 172 18.69 -4.43 -3.57
N PHE A 173 18.13 -4.52 -2.37
CA PHE A 173 18.33 -3.52 -1.32
C PHE A 173 19.04 -4.14 -0.12
N ALA A 174 20.10 -3.48 0.36
CA ALA A 174 20.90 -3.96 1.49
C ALA A 174 20.11 -3.98 2.81
N ARG A 175 19.10 -3.11 2.93
CA ARG A 175 18.27 -2.92 4.12
C ARG A 175 16.94 -2.27 3.74
N SER A 176 15.97 -2.30 4.65
CA SER A 176 14.77 -1.47 4.55
C SER A 176 15.14 0.00 4.46
N MET A 177 14.49 0.72 3.56
CA MET A 177 14.72 2.14 3.32
C MET A 177 13.51 2.81 2.70
N THR A 178 13.39 4.12 2.94
CA THR A 178 12.49 5.00 2.22
C THR A 178 13.34 5.86 1.30
N ILE A 179 13.06 5.81 0.01
CA ILE A 179 13.74 6.57 -1.04
C ILE A 179 12.77 7.66 -1.48
N ARG A 180 13.15 8.90 -1.20
CA ARG A 180 12.48 10.07 -1.76
C ARG A 180 13.19 10.43 -3.05
N LEU A 181 12.51 10.22 -4.18
CA LEU A 181 13.01 10.65 -5.48
C LEU A 181 12.76 12.15 -5.63
N ASN A 182 13.81 12.93 -5.90
CA ASN A 182 13.67 14.39 -6.02
C ASN A 182 13.12 14.80 -7.39
N GLN A 183 13.29 13.95 -8.41
CA GLN A 183 12.69 14.04 -9.75
C GLN A 183 12.33 12.64 -10.24
N GLU A 184 11.56 12.52 -11.33
CA GLU A 184 11.19 11.22 -11.92
C GLU A 184 12.39 10.26 -12.02
N LEU A 185 12.19 9.01 -11.61
CA LEU A 185 13.20 7.97 -11.78
C LEU A 185 13.04 7.32 -13.15
N ILE A 186 13.66 7.93 -14.16
CA ILE A 186 13.72 7.38 -15.52
C ILE A 186 14.76 6.24 -15.54
N MET A 187 14.39 5.11 -16.14
CA MET A 187 15.22 3.90 -16.14
C MET A 187 15.47 3.30 -17.52
N GLN A 188 16.55 2.52 -17.63
CA GLN A 188 16.85 1.70 -18.79
C GLN A 188 16.11 0.35 -18.76
N GLY A 189 16.10 -0.33 -19.91
CA GLY A 189 15.60 -1.70 -20.05
C GLY A 189 16.49 -2.76 -19.36
N ASP A 190 16.01 -4.00 -19.34
CA ASP A 190 16.68 -5.16 -18.77
C ASP A 190 16.99 -5.01 -17.27
N LYS A 191 16.03 -4.46 -16.52
CA LYS A 191 16.16 -4.22 -15.07
C LYS A 191 15.13 -5.02 -14.29
N THR A 192 15.57 -5.53 -13.15
CA THR A 192 14.67 -6.01 -12.11
C THR A 192 14.90 -5.20 -10.85
N ILE A 193 13.88 -4.54 -10.32
CA ILE A 193 13.89 -3.99 -8.96
C ILE A 193 13.21 -5.01 -8.04
N ASP A 194 14.00 -5.68 -7.20
CA ASP A 194 13.55 -6.75 -6.29
C ASP A 194 13.76 -6.34 -4.82
N ALA A 195 12.69 -5.88 -4.19
CA ALA A 195 12.72 -5.46 -2.79
C ALA A 195 12.43 -6.60 -1.79
N ARG A 196 12.38 -7.88 -2.22
CA ARG A 196 12.24 -8.98 -1.24
C ARG A 196 13.37 -8.96 -0.23
N GLY A 197 13.03 -9.14 1.04
CA GLY A 197 14.02 -9.16 2.15
C GLY A 197 14.31 -7.79 2.76
N ALA A 198 13.81 -6.70 2.18
CA ALA A 198 13.84 -5.35 2.74
C ALA A 198 12.44 -4.75 2.67
N ASN A 199 12.12 -3.83 3.57
CA ASN A 199 10.92 -3.00 3.43
C ASN A 199 11.31 -1.71 2.71
N VAL A 200 10.99 -1.61 1.42
CA VAL A 200 11.46 -0.52 0.56
C VAL A 200 10.26 0.30 0.12
N HIS A 201 10.33 1.59 0.41
CA HIS A 201 9.31 2.57 0.05
C HIS A 201 9.90 3.55 -0.96
N ILE A 202 9.23 3.75 -2.09
CA ILE A 202 9.41 4.93 -2.95
C ILE A 202 8.30 5.90 -2.55
N ALA A 203 8.66 6.99 -1.88
CA ALA A 203 7.64 7.84 -1.26
C ALA A 203 8.05 9.29 -1.04
N TYR A 204 7.04 10.15 -0.91
CA TYR A 204 7.13 11.57 -0.60
C TYR A 204 7.78 12.42 -1.70
N GLY A 205 8.20 11.81 -2.80
CA GLY A 205 8.87 12.46 -3.93
C GLY A 205 8.20 12.09 -5.24
N ALA A 206 8.93 12.18 -6.34
CA ALA A 206 8.45 11.78 -7.68
C ALA A 206 8.33 10.25 -7.85
N GLY A 207 7.67 9.83 -8.93
CA GLY A 207 7.43 8.43 -9.29
C GLY A 207 8.51 7.76 -10.14
N ILE A 208 8.21 6.54 -10.58
CA ILE A 208 9.06 5.72 -11.47
C ILE A 208 8.55 5.85 -12.91
N THR A 209 9.46 6.06 -13.87
CA THR A 209 9.11 6.19 -15.28
C THR A 209 9.83 5.14 -16.13
N ILE A 210 9.05 4.22 -16.71
CA ILE A 210 9.49 3.21 -17.68
C ILE A 210 9.12 3.73 -19.07
N GLN A 211 10.04 4.43 -19.74
CA GLN A 211 9.75 5.10 -21.01
C GLN A 211 10.65 4.62 -22.14
N PHE A 212 10.02 4.14 -23.23
CA PHE A 212 10.66 3.63 -24.44
C PHE A 212 11.75 2.60 -24.17
N VAL A 213 11.47 1.69 -23.24
CA VAL A 213 12.36 0.57 -22.90
C VAL A 213 11.59 -0.74 -22.93
N LYS A 214 12.30 -1.85 -22.76
CA LYS A 214 11.68 -3.16 -22.66
C LYS A 214 12.29 -4.00 -21.54
N ASN A 215 11.60 -5.09 -21.21
CA ASN A 215 12.11 -6.12 -20.33
C ASN A 215 12.40 -5.60 -18.90
N VAL A 216 11.34 -5.17 -18.20
CA VAL A 216 11.43 -4.59 -16.85
C VAL A 216 10.57 -5.39 -15.88
N ILE A 217 11.12 -5.67 -14.69
CA ILE A 217 10.37 -6.25 -13.57
C ILE A 217 10.45 -5.30 -12.37
N ILE A 218 9.31 -4.89 -11.82
CA ILE A 218 9.22 -4.18 -10.54
C ILE A 218 8.52 -5.09 -9.55
N HIS A 219 9.22 -5.48 -8.49
CA HIS A 219 8.73 -6.49 -7.56
C HIS A 219 8.91 -6.11 -6.09
N ASN A 220 7.82 -6.28 -5.33
CA ASN A 220 7.81 -6.25 -3.86
C ASN A 220 8.18 -4.88 -3.25
N LEU A 221 7.69 -3.78 -3.84
CA LEU A 221 7.89 -2.40 -3.37
C LEU A 221 6.62 -1.83 -2.72
N HIS A 222 6.81 -0.86 -1.82
CA HIS A 222 5.79 0.13 -1.51
C HIS A 222 6.01 1.38 -2.37
N VAL A 223 4.96 1.93 -2.98
CA VAL A 223 5.02 3.19 -3.75
C VAL A 223 3.84 4.06 -3.34
N HIS A 224 4.08 5.20 -2.70
CA HIS A 224 3.00 5.99 -2.12
C HIS A 224 3.39 7.43 -1.77
N ASP A 225 2.40 8.27 -1.50
CA ASP A 225 2.61 9.70 -1.18
C ASP A 225 3.48 10.37 -2.26
N ILE A 226 3.25 9.99 -3.52
CA ILE A 226 3.97 10.53 -4.66
C ILE A 226 3.45 11.93 -4.97
N VAL A 227 4.37 12.84 -5.27
CA VAL A 227 4.10 14.24 -5.60
C VAL A 227 4.70 14.59 -6.95
N LEU A 228 4.28 15.71 -7.53
CA LEU A 228 4.86 16.20 -8.78
C LEU A 228 6.36 16.52 -8.58
N GLY A 229 7.21 16.01 -9.46
CA GLY A 229 8.55 16.53 -9.71
C GLY A 229 8.48 17.76 -10.59
N SER A 230 9.34 18.75 -10.34
CA SER A 230 9.38 20.00 -11.10
C SER A 230 9.92 19.86 -12.53
N GLY A 231 10.50 18.70 -12.87
CA GLY A 231 11.24 18.50 -14.10
C GLY A 231 12.64 19.11 -14.04
N GLY A 232 13.18 19.44 -15.20
CA GLY A 232 14.56 19.93 -15.38
C GLY A 232 15.44 18.92 -16.10
N LEU A 233 16.76 19.09 -15.99
CA LEU A 233 17.71 18.13 -16.54
C LEU A 233 17.73 16.87 -15.67
N ILE A 234 17.44 15.71 -16.28
CA ILE A 234 17.38 14.42 -15.60
C ILE A 234 18.27 13.44 -16.34
N ARG A 235 19.13 12.72 -15.59
CA ARG A 235 19.89 11.60 -16.15
C ARG A 235 18.99 10.37 -16.30
N ASP A 236 18.84 9.90 -17.54
CA ASP A 236 18.09 8.69 -17.90
C ASP A 236 19.00 7.52 -18.37
N SER A 237 20.26 7.80 -18.71
CA SER A 237 21.28 6.79 -18.99
C SER A 237 22.67 7.25 -18.56
N VAL A 238 23.64 6.34 -18.55
CA VAL A 238 25.04 6.71 -18.29
C VAL A 238 25.61 7.70 -19.32
N ASP A 239 25.04 7.74 -20.52
CA ASP A 239 25.49 8.55 -21.67
C ASP A 239 24.49 9.64 -22.08
N HIS A 240 23.41 9.85 -21.32
CA HIS A 240 22.38 10.83 -21.67
C HIS A 240 21.79 11.53 -20.45
N VAL A 241 21.62 12.84 -20.60
CA VAL A 241 20.87 13.72 -19.71
C VAL A 241 19.90 14.50 -20.58
N GLY A 242 18.60 14.32 -20.36
CA GLY A 242 17.56 15.00 -21.12
C GLY A 242 16.84 16.07 -20.30
N LEU A 243 16.31 17.09 -20.97
CA LEU A 243 15.38 18.04 -20.37
C LEU A 243 14.00 17.40 -20.25
N ARG A 244 13.38 17.55 -19.07
CA ARG A 244 12.06 17.00 -18.73
C ARG A 244 11.14 18.10 -18.21
N THR A 245 9.87 18.04 -18.57
CA THR A 245 8.83 18.87 -17.94
C THR A 245 8.48 18.33 -16.56
N ALA A 246 7.62 19.05 -15.85
CA ALA A 246 7.07 18.57 -14.59
C ALA A 246 6.37 17.22 -14.79
N SER A 247 6.47 16.34 -13.81
CA SER A 247 5.78 15.05 -13.82
C SER A 247 4.37 15.17 -13.26
N ASP A 248 3.44 14.37 -13.77
CA ASP A 248 2.05 14.36 -13.30
C ASP A 248 1.92 13.90 -11.83
N GLY A 249 2.86 13.06 -11.38
CA GLY A 249 2.91 12.55 -10.02
C GLY A 249 2.26 11.17 -9.87
N ASP A 250 2.32 10.37 -10.93
CA ASP A 250 1.99 8.95 -10.91
C ASP A 250 2.96 8.14 -10.07
N GLY A 251 2.50 7.02 -9.52
CA GLY A 251 3.37 6.05 -8.87
C GLY A 251 4.36 5.39 -9.84
N ILE A 252 3.84 4.76 -10.90
CA ILE A 252 4.61 4.10 -11.95
C ILE A 252 3.99 4.45 -13.32
N SER A 253 4.71 5.19 -14.16
CA SER A 253 4.30 5.49 -15.53
C SER A 253 5.05 4.59 -16.52
N ILE A 254 4.32 4.00 -17.46
CA ILE A 254 4.81 3.11 -18.52
C ILE A 254 4.45 3.74 -19.87
N TYR A 255 5.47 4.12 -20.64
CA TYR A 255 5.30 4.88 -21.87
C TYR A 255 5.99 4.15 -23.03
N GLY A 256 5.22 3.82 -24.08
CA GLY A 256 5.69 3.10 -25.26
C GLY A 256 6.66 1.96 -24.97
N SER A 257 6.42 1.18 -23.92
CA SER A 257 7.36 0.16 -23.43
C SER A 257 6.78 -1.25 -23.57
N ALA A 258 7.66 -2.24 -23.68
CA ALA A 258 7.28 -3.64 -23.94
C ALA A 258 7.82 -4.61 -22.89
N ASP A 259 7.11 -5.72 -22.65
CA ASP A 259 7.54 -6.78 -21.75
C ASP A 259 7.82 -6.27 -20.32
N VAL A 260 6.77 -5.78 -19.65
CA VAL A 260 6.84 -5.21 -18.29
C VAL A 260 6.04 -6.06 -17.31
N TRP A 261 6.61 -6.34 -16.14
CA TRP A 261 5.92 -7.06 -15.07
C TRP A 261 6.01 -6.32 -13.74
N ILE A 262 4.85 -5.87 -13.25
CA ILE A 262 4.69 -5.25 -11.94
C ILE A 262 4.06 -6.30 -11.02
N ASP A 263 4.75 -6.68 -9.95
CA ASP A 263 4.33 -7.80 -9.09
C ASP A 263 4.53 -7.52 -7.61
N HIS A 264 3.55 -7.88 -6.77
CA HIS A 264 3.65 -7.70 -5.32
C HIS A 264 3.94 -6.26 -4.86
N VAL A 265 3.50 -5.25 -5.62
CA VAL A 265 3.61 -3.86 -5.16
C VAL A 265 2.43 -3.47 -4.29
N SER A 266 2.66 -2.61 -3.30
CA SER A 266 1.62 -1.98 -2.49
C SER A 266 1.61 -0.48 -2.75
N MET A 267 0.50 0.05 -3.26
CA MET A 267 0.44 1.44 -3.73
C MET A 267 -0.78 2.19 -3.20
N TRP A 268 -0.60 3.46 -2.83
CA TRP A 268 -1.66 4.35 -2.37
C TRP A 268 -1.26 5.83 -2.46
N ASN A 269 -2.25 6.73 -2.43
CA ASN A 269 -2.07 8.17 -2.26
C ASN A 269 -0.97 8.78 -3.16
N CYS A 270 -0.97 8.47 -4.45
CA CYS A 270 -0.15 9.21 -5.41
C CYS A 270 -0.88 10.51 -5.81
N LYS A 271 -0.19 11.43 -6.47
CA LYS A 271 -0.79 12.71 -6.81
C LYS A 271 -1.80 12.58 -7.95
N ASP A 272 -1.47 11.77 -8.96
CA ASP A 272 -2.32 11.52 -10.13
C ASP A 272 -2.72 10.03 -10.21
N GLY A 273 -2.14 9.24 -11.12
CA GLY A 273 -2.35 7.78 -11.23
C GLY A 273 -1.56 6.94 -10.22
N LEU A 274 -1.96 5.69 -9.94
CA LEU A 274 -1.01 4.71 -9.36
C LEU A 274 -0.15 4.09 -10.45
N ILE A 275 -0.78 3.49 -11.46
CA ILE A 275 -0.07 2.88 -12.60
C ILE A 275 -0.72 3.31 -13.91
N ASP A 276 0.05 4.02 -14.72
CA ASP A 276 -0.39 4.48 -16.04
C ASP A 276 0.42 3.81 -17.14
N ALA A 277 -0.26 3.23 -18.13
CA ALA A 277 0.36 2.59 -19.29
C ALA A 277 -0.21 3.18 -20.58
N ILE A 278 0.62 3.85 -21.36
CA ILE A 278 0.19 4.65 -22.51
C ILE A 278 1.12 4.47 -23.71
N GLU A 279 0.71 5.01 -24.85
CA GLU A 279 1.54 5.19 -26.06
C GLU A 279 2.03 3.88 -26.66
N GLY A 280 1.11 2.92 -26.75
CA GLY A 280 1.34 1.60 -27.33
C GLY A 280 2.08 0.66 -26.40
N SER A 281 2.21 0.98 -25.10
CA SER A 281 2.82 0.06 -24.14
C SER A 281 2.10 -1.28 -24.16
N THR A 282 2.83 -2.39 -24.25
CA THR A 282 2.24 -3.72 -24.44
C THR A 282 3.05 -4.82 -23.79
N GLY A 283 2.49 -6.03 -23.73
CA GLY A 283 3.15 -7.14 -23.05
C GLY A 283 3.31 -6.86 -21.56
N ILE A 284 2.22 -6.44 -20.90
CA ILE A 284 2.26 -6.04 -19.48
C ILE A 284 1.48 -7.02 -18.61
N THR A 285 2.04 -7.38 -17.46
CA THR A 285 1.28 -8.04 -16.38
C THR A 285 1.40 -7.22 -15.10
N ILE A 286 0.26 -6.94 -14.46
CA ILE A 286 0.18 -6.34 -13.13
C ILE A 286 -0.44 -7.40 -12.22
N SER A 287 0.36 -7.99 -11.33
CA SER A 287 -0.06 -9.14 -10.54
C SER A 287 0.23 -9.08 -9.05
N ASN A 288 -0.62 -9.73 -8.25
CA ASN A 288 -0.45 -9.86 -6.81
C ASN A 288 -0.22 -8.52 -6.08
N CYS A 289 -0.71 -7.41 -6.60
CA CYS A 289 -0.53 -6.08 -6.03
C CYS A 289 -1.66 -5.75 -5.05
N HIS A 290 -1.41 -4.81 -4.16
CA HIS A 290 -2.42 -4.29 -3.24
C HIS A 290 -2.55 -2.77 -3.40
N PHE A 291 -3.76 -2.34 -3.76
CA PHE A 291 -4.08 -0.93 -4.01
C PHE A 291 -5.11 -0.46 -2.99
N THR A 292 -4.91 0.73 -2.43
CA THR A 292 -5.84 1.37 -1.48
C THR A 292 -5.75 2.88 -1.59
N ASP A 293 -6.71 3.61 -0.99
CA ASP A 293 -6.53 5.02 -0.64
C ASP A 293 -6.12 5.90 -1.84
N HIS A 294 -6.89 5.85 -2.92
CA HIS A 294 -6.53 6.54 -4.17
C HIS A 294 -7.73 6.76 -5.09
N ASN A 295 -7.76 7.88 -5.81
CA ASN A 295 -8.85 8.18 -6.74
C ASN A 295 -8.69 7.43 -8.08
N GLU A 296 -7.61 7.72 -8.79
CA GLU A 296 -7.38 7.29 -10.17
C GLU A 296 -6.36 6.15 -10.20
N VAL A 297 -6.83 4.90 -10.12
CA VAL A 297 -5.94 3.77 -9.78
C VAL A 297 -5.04 3.37 -10.96
N MET A 298 -5.62 2.98 -12.10
CA MET A 298 -4.86 2.56 -13.28
C MET A 298 -5.48 3.08 -14.58
N LEU A 299 -4.67 3.75 -15.40
CA LEU A 299 -5.07 4.22 -16.73
C LEU A 299 -4.30 3.49 -17.83
N PHE A 300 -5.03 2.88 -18.76
CA PHE A 300 -4.49 2.19 -19.92
C PHE A 300 -4.93 2.91 -21.21
N GLY A 301 -3.99 3.63 -21.83
CA GLY A 301 -4.22 4.54 -22.96
C GLY A 301 -4.66 5.93 -22.50
N ALA A 302 -3.91 6.98 -22.88
CA ALA A 302 -4.12 8.36 -22.41
C ALA A 302 -5.22 9.10 -23.17
N HIS A 303 -5.26 8.93 -24.49
CA HIS A 303 -6.06 9.76 -25.41
C HIS A 303 -6.99 8.90 -26.26
N ASP A 304 -8.19 9.42 -26.54
CA ASP A 304 -9.24 8.69 -27.27
C ASP A 304 -8.88 8.42 -28.75
N ASN A 305 -7.92 9.16 -29.30
CA ASN A 305 -7.54 9.15 -30.71
C ASN A 305 -6.14 8.54 -30.95
N SER A 306 -5.55 7.92 -29.92
CA SER A 306 -4.19 7.36 -29.96
C SER A 306 -4.21 5.95 -30.56
N GLU A 307 -4.23 5.84 -31.89
CA GLU A 307 -4.33 4.54 -32.58
C GLU A 307 -3.22 3.55 -32.20
N VAL A 308 -2.07 4.03 -31.74
CA VAL A 308 -0.96 3.17 -31.29
C VAL A 308 -1.35 2.29 -30.10
N ASP A 309 -2.32 2.71 -29.28
CA ASP A 309 -2.83 1.94 -28.15
C ASP A 309 -3.68 0.72 -28.60
N GLN A 310 -4.00 0.56 -29.89
CA GLN A 310 -4.63 -0.67 -30.40
C GLN A 310 -3.77 -1.93 -30.20
N PHE A 311 -2.44 -1.76 -30.11
CA PHE A 311 -1.50 -2.85 -29.86
C PHE A 311 -1.27 -3.12 -28.36
N MET A 312 -1.93 -2.37 -27.47
CA MET A 312 -1.81 -2.56 -26.03
C MET A 312 -2.41 -3.89 -25.59
N GLN A 313 -1.65 -4.68 -24.84
CA GLN A 313 -2.11 -5.94 -24.26
C GLN A 313 -1.64 -6.06 -22.81
N ILE A 314 -2.60 -6.11 -21.88
CA ILE A 314 -2.34 -6.05 -20.43
C ILE A 314 -3.12 -7.14 -19.70
N THR A 315 -2.45 -7.85 -18.79
CA THR A 315 -3.07 -8.76 -17.82
C THR A 315 -3.08 -8.12 -16.44
N VAL A 316 -4.26 -7.98 -15.84
CA VAL A 316 -4.44 -7.54 -14.44
C VAL A 316 -4.93 -8.76 -13.65
N ALA A 317 -4.09 -9.31 -12.76
CA ALA A 317 -4.44 -10.56 -12.09
C ALA A 317 -4.00 -10.71 -10.63
N PHE A 318 -4.79 -11.42 -9.84
CA PHE A 318 -4.51 -11.70 -8.42
C PHE A 318 -4.30 -10.46 -7.54
N ASN A 319 -4.73 -9.28 -8.00
CA ASN A 319 -4.61 -8.05 -7.24
C ASN A 319 -5.73 -7.94 -6.21
N HIS A 320 -5.45 -7.21 -5.13
CA HIS A 320 -6.47 -6.82 -4.16
C HIS A 320 -6.70 -5.31 -4.23
N PHE A 321 -7.87 -4.94 -4.75
CA PHE A 321 -8.39 -3.58 -4.78
C PHE A 321 -9.17 -3.33 -3.49
N GLY A 322 -8.48 -2.66 -2.57
CA GLY A 322 -8.93 -2.47 -1.20
C GLY A 322 -9.69 -1.17 -0.98
N LYS A 323 -9.79 -0.79 0.29
CA LYS A 323 -10.56 0.37 0.77
C LYS A 323 -10.19 1.68 0.08
N ARG A 324 -11.19 2.57 0.00
CA ARG A 324 -11.05 3.98 -0.43
C ARG A 324 -10.42 4.16 -1.81
N LEU A 325 -10.63 3.19 -2.69
CA LEU A 325 -10.41 3.37 -4.12
C LEU A 325 -11.66 3.99 -4.73
N VAL A 326 -11.51 5.02 -5.57
CA VAL A 326 -12.67 5.66 -6.20
C VAL A 326 -13.03 4.95 -7.50
N GLN A 327 -12.08 4.83 -8.44
CA GLN A 327 -12.34 4.40 -9.82
C GLN A 327 -11.09 3.85 -10.54
N ARG A 328 -11.25 3.47 -11.82
CA ARG A 328 -10.17 3.08 -12.75
C ARG A 328 -9.37 1.84 -12.34
N MET A 329 -10.01 0.71 -12.11
CA MET A 329 -9.37 -0.56 -11.71
C MET A 329 -9.57 -1.70 -12.73
N PRO A 330 -9.23 -1.55 -14.03
CA PRO A 330 -8.62 -0.39 -14.69
C PRO A 330 -9.62 0.53 -15.42
N ARG A 331 -9.14 1.67 -15.95
CA ARG A 331 -9.80 2.43 -17.03
C ARG A 331 -9.00 2.28 -18.32
N CYS A 332 -9.64 1.84 -19.40
CA CYS A 332 -8.96 1.42 -20.62
C CYS A 332 -9.42 2.19 -21.87
N ARG A 333 -8.54 2.27 -22.87
CA ARG A 333 -8.83 2.73 -24.23
C ARG A 333 -8.16 1.82 -25.24
N LEU A 334 -8.87 1.47 -26.31
CA LEU A 334 -8.41 0.54 -27.33
C LEU A 334 -7.84 -0.75 -26.70
N GLY A 335 -6.95 -1.46 -27.40
CA GLY A 335 -6.20 -2.58 -26.83
C GLY A 335 -7.03 -3.77 -26.33
N PHE A 336 -6.32 -4.74 -25.75
CA PHE A 336 -6.88 -5.97 -25.18
C PHE A 336 -6.45 -6.14 -23.72
N ILE A 337 -7.42 -6.10 -22.81
CA ILE A 337 -7.17 -6.13 -21.37
C ILE A 337 -7.85 -7.36 -20.76
N HIS A 338 -7.03 -8.23 -20.17
CA HIS A 338 -7.47 -9.42 -19.45
C HIS A 338 -7.49 -9.14 -17.94
N VAL A 339 -8.68 -9.03 -17.35
CA VAL A 339 -8.88 -8.78 -15.92
C VAL A 339 -9.31 -10.10 -15.27
N VAL A 340 -8.42 -10.77 -14.55
CA VAL A 340 -8.66 -12.15 -14.11
C VAL A 340 -8.31 -12.43 -12.65
N ASN A 341 -9.22 -13.07 -11.92
CA ASN A 341 -9.04 -13.49 -10.52
C ASN A 341 -8.52 -12.39 -9.57
N ASN A 342 -9.02 -11.15 -9.70
CA ASN A 342 -8.77 -10.06 -8.77
C ASN A 342 -9.89 -9.95 -7.71
N ASP A 343 -9.54 -9.43 -6.53
CA ASP A 343 -10.48 -9.19 -5.43
C ASP A 343 -10.78 -7.69 -5.30
N TYR A 344 -11.99 -7.31 -5.71
CA TYR A 344 -12.52 -5.95 -5.59
C TYR A 344 -13.41 -5.88 -4.36
N THR A 345 -12.83 -5.45 -3.25
CA THR A 345 -13.57 -5.35 -1.99
C THR A 345 -14.24 -3.99 -1.82
N HIS A 346 -13.71 -2.95 -2.47
CA HIS A 346 -14.25 -1.60 -2.41
C HIS A 346 -14.01 -0.86 -3.74
N TRP A 347 -14.99 -0.04 -4.12
CA TRP A 347 -14.85 1.10 -5.03
C TRP A 347 -15.88 2.16 -4.63
N LEU A 348 -15.69 3.42 -4.99
CA LEU A 348 -16.65 4.49 -4.65
C LEU A 348 -17.50 4.95 -5.84
N MET A 349 -17.02 4.77 -7.08
CA MET A 349 -17.75 5.18 -8.29
C MET A 349 -17.96 4.02 -9.26
N TYR A 350 -16.89 3.40 -9.78
CA TYR A 350 -16.94 2.18 -10.59
C TYR A 350 -15.64 1.39 -10.43
N ALA A 351 -15.64 0.11 -10.81
CA ALA A 351 -14.42 -0.70 -10.79
C ALA A 351 -13.71 -0.67 -12.14
N ILE A 352 -14.37 -1.13 -13.19
CA ILE A 352 -13.78 -1.30 -14.54
C ILE A 352 -14.41 -0.28 -15.49
N GLY A 353 -13.61 0.49 -16.21
CA GLY A 353 -14.13 1.49 -17.12
C GLY A 353 -13.34 1.67 -18.41
N GLY A 354 -13.81 2.57 -19.27
CA GLY A 354 -13.11 2.87 -20.50
C GLY A 354 -13.88 3.74 -21.49
N SER A 355 -13.16 4.21 -22.50
CA SER A 355 -13.63 4.96 -23.67
C SER A 355 -12.88 4.48 -24.92
N SER A 356 -13.35 4.82 -26.12
CA SER A 356 -12.69 4.42 -27.39
C SER A 356 -12.48 2.91 -27.57
N ASN A 357 -13.57 2.13 -27.47
CA ASN A 357 -13.63 0.72 -27.88
C ASN A 357 -12.49 -0.21 -27.36
N PRO A 358 -12.23 -0.26 -26.04
CA PRO A 358 -11.30 -1.25 -25.52
C PRO A 358 -11.94 -2.63 -25.49
N THR A 359 -11.14 -3.68 -25.70
CA THR A 359 -11.57 -5.06 -25.45
C THR A 359 -11.25 -5.42 -24.01
N ILE A 360 -12.28 -5.67 -23.19
CA ILE A 360 -12.12 -6.01 -21.77
C ILE A 360 -12.74 -7.39 -21.52
N ILE A 361 -11.89 -8.33 -21.13
CA ILE A 361 -12.30 -9.69 -20.76
C ILE A 361 -12.12 -9.85 -19.25
N SER A 362 -13.22 -9.77 -18.51
CA SER A 362 -13.29 -9.99 -17.07
C SER A 362 -13.60 -11.47 -16.79
N GLN A 363 -12.70 -12.17 -16.10
CA GLN A 363 -12.90 -13.59 -15.77
C GLN A 363 -12.61 -13.91 -14.30
N GLY A 364 -13.53 -14.59 -13.64
CA GLY A 364 -13.28 -15.16 -12.32
C GLY A 364 -12.89 -14.16 -11.24
N ASN A 365 -13.23 -12.88 -11.38
CA ASN A 365 -12.98 -11.85 -10.37
C ASN A 365 -14.05 -11.92 -9.28
N ARG A 366 -13.79 -11.27 -8.15
CA ARG A 366 -14.78 -11.10 -7.08
C ARG A 366 -15.05 -9.62 -6.87
N PHE A 367 -16.33 -9.25 -6.91
CA PHE A 367 -16.78 -7.87 -6.79
C PHE A 367 -17.74 -7.72 -5.62
N ILE A 368 -17.35 -6.96 -4.60
CA ILE A 368 -18.23 -6.56 -3.51
C ILE A 368 -18.62 -5.09 -3.73
N ALA A 369 -19.83 -4.86 -4.20
CA ALA A 369 -20.26 -3.49 -4.43
C ALA A 369 -20.33 -2.69 -3.11
N PRO A 370 -20.03 -1.38 -3.14
CA PRO A 370 -20.24 -0.50 -2.00
C PRO A 370 -21.72 -0.44 -1.61
N PRO A 371 -22.06 0.05 -0.41
CA PRO A 371 -23.46 0.22 -0.01
C PRO A 371 -24.22 1.24 -0.87
N ASN A 372 -23.51 2.15 -1.55
CA ASN A 372 -24.09 3.14 -2.46
C ASN A 372 -24.84 2.48 -3.65
N PRO A 373 -26.16 2.67 -3.81
CA PRO A 373 -26.93 2.13 -4.94
C PRO A 373 -26.46 2.62 -6.31
N ALA A 374 -25.90 3.83 -6.40
CA ALA A 374 -25.42 4.40 -7.66
C ALA A 374 -24.08 3.79 -8.13
N ALA A 375 -23.41 3.00 -7.29
CA ALA A 375 -22.12 2.38 -7.58
C ALA A 375 -22.20 0.84 -7.59
N LYS A 376 -23.38 0.27 -7.85
CA LYS A 376 -23.57 -1.19 -7.99
C LYS A 376 -23.07 -1.73 -9.33
N GLU A 377 -23.13 -0.92 -10.38
CA GLU A 377 -22.55 -1.29 -11.66
C GLU A 377 -21.03 -1.32 -11.55
N VAL A 378 -20.44 -2.47 -11.84
CA VAL A 378 -18.98 -2.67 -11.88
C VAL A 378 -18.36 -1.84 -13.02
N THR A 379 -19.11 -1.70 -14.11
CA THR A 379 -18.67 -1.12 -15.38
C THR A 379 -19.01 0.36 -15.52
N LYS A 380 -18.15 1.13 -16.20
CA LYS A 380 -18.45 2.50 -16.63
C LYS A 380 -17.92 2.78 -18.03
N ARG A 381 -18.81 3.11 -18.97
CA ARG A 381 -18.44 3.58 -20.31
C ARG A 381 -18.47 5.10 -20.32
N ASP A 382 -17.32 5.71 -20.55
CA ASP A 382 -17.20 7.17 -20.62
C ASP A 382 -17.30 7.65 -22.06
N TYR A 383 -17.86 8.84 -22.25
CA TYR A 383 -17.83 9.63 -23.49
C TYR A 383 -18.42 8.96 -24.74
N ALA A 384 -19.21 7.90 -24.59
CA ALA A 384 -19.91 7.25 -25.69
C ALA A 384 -21.38 6.96 -25.34
N PRO A 385 -22.34 7.18 -26.26
CA PRO A 385 -23.71 6.74 -26.09
C PRO A 385 -23.82 5.22 -26.20
N GLU A 386 -24.91 4.66 -25.68
CA GLU A 386 -25.18 3.21 -25.68
C GLU A 386 -25.19 2.58 -27.07
N SER A 387 -25.69 3.30 -28.08
CA SER A 387 -25.64 2.86 -29.48
C SER A 387 -24.22 2.60 -29.98
N THR A 388 -23.23 3.32 -29.45
CA THR A 388 -21.83 3.16 -29.81
C THR A 388 -21.17 2.08 -28.95
N TRP A 389 -21.23 2.20 -27.62
CA TRP A 389 -20.47 1.29 -26.76
C TRP A 389 -21.03 -0.12 -26.70
N LYS A 390 -22.30 -0.35 -27.10
CA LYS A 390 -22.87 -1.70 -27.23
C LYS A 390 -22.07 -2.59 -28.18
N SER A 391 -21.33 -2.03 -29.12
CA SER A 391 -20.44 -2.78 -30.03
C SER A 391 -19.11 -3.19 -29.38
N TRP A 392 -18.71 -2.55 -28.28
CA TRP A 392 -17.42 -2.78 -27.63
C TRP A 392 -17.43 -4.12 -26.88
N THR A 393 -16.38 -4.91 -27.05
CA THR A 393 -16.32 -6.27 -26.49
C THR A 393 -15.94 -6.22 -25.00
N TRP A 394 -16.95 -6.14 -24.13
CA TRP A 394 -16.79 -6.19 -22.67
C TRP A 394 -17.53 -7.41 -22.13
N ARG A 395 -16.77 -8.41 -21.70
CA ARG A 395 -17.28 -9.72 -21.30
C ARG A 395 -17.00 -9.98 -19.83
N SER A 396 -17.92 -10.67 -19.15
CA SER A 396 -17.80 -11.12 -17.77
C SER A 396 -18.11 -12.62 -17.71
N GLU A 397 -17.15 -13.41 -17.22
CA GLU A 397 -17.23 -14.87 -17.23
C GLU A 397 -16.77 -15.45 -15.87
N GLY A 398 -17.67 -16.11 -15.15
CA GLY A 398 -17.32 -16.74 -13.85
C GLY A 398 -17.02 -15.74 -12.72
N ASP A 399 -17.29 -14.45 -12.92
CA ASP A 399 -17.16 -13.41 -11.90
C ASP A 399 -18.17 -13.63 -10.76
N TYR A 400 -17.74 -13.40 -9.52
CA TYR A 400 -18.55 -13.52 -8.33
C TYR A 400 -19.01 -12.15 -7.83
N MET A 401 -20.28 -11.85 -8.05
CA MET A 401 -20.91 -10.59 -7.69
C MET A 401 -21.53 -10.64 -6.30
N MET A 402 -21.23 -9.66 -5.46
CA MET A 402 -21.73 -9.56 -4.09
C MET A 402 -22.30 -8.17 -3.82
N ASN A 403 -23.22 -8.10 -2.84
CA ASN A 403 -23.86 -6.86 -2.43
C ASN A 403 -24.56 -6.09 -3.57
N GLY A 404 -25.17 -6.81 -4.51
CA GLY A 404 -25.86 -6.23 -5.66
C GLY A 404 -24.95 -5.74 -6.78
N ALA A 405 -23.65 -6.07 -6.75
CA ALA A 405 -22.76 -5.81 -7.88
C ALA A 405 -23.32 -6.45 -9.17
N PHE A 406 -23.15 -5.80 -10.31
CA PHE A 406 -23.44 -6.40 -11.61
C PHE A 406 -22.53 -5.83 -12.69
N PHE A 407 -22.32 -6.61 -13.75
CA PHE A 407 -21.52 -6.22 -14.91
C PHE A 407 -22.45 -6.15 -16.12
N VAL A 408 -22.57 -4.97 -16.73
CA VAL A 408 -23.28 -4.82 -18.00
C VAL A 408 -22.33 -5.27 -19.11
N GLN A 409 -22.69 -6.32 -19.84
CA GLN A 409 -21.86 -6.84 -20.94
C GLN A 409 -22.21 -6.16 -22.28
N SER A 410 -21.28 -6.16 -23.22
CA SER A 410 -21.46 -5.60 -24.57
C SER A 410 -20.61 -6.34 -25.60
N GLY A 411 -20.82 -6.00 -26.87
CA GLY A 411 -20.13 -6.59 -28.02
C GLY A 411 -20.57 -8.01 -28.31
N ASP A 412 -19.87 -8.65 -29.23
CA ASP A 412 -20.15 -10.03 -29.63
C ASP A 412 -20.00 -10.99 -28.42
N PRO A 413 -21.04 -11.75 -28.05
CA PRO A 413 -20.93 -12.78 -27.01
C PRO A 413 -19.87 -13.84 -27.29
N ASN A 414 -19.53 -14.04 -28.56
CA ASN A 414 -18.45 -14.90 -29.01
C ASN A 414 -17.20 -14.11 -29.39
N GLY A 415 -17.13 -12.80 -29.19
CA GLY A 415 -15.98 -11.97 -29.57
C GLY A 415 -14.68 -12.49 -28.96
N ALA A 416 -14.71 -12.85 -27.68
CA ALA A 416 -13.60 -13.53 -26.99
C ALA A 416 -13.19 -14.86 -27.67
N LYS A 417 -14.17 -15.67 -28.09
CA LYS A 417 -13.97 -16.95 -28.81
C LYS A 417 -13.53 -16.78 -30.26
N LYS A 418 -13.88 -15.67 -30.92
CA LYS A 418 -13.50 -15.37 -32.30
C LYS A 418 -12.06 -14.85 -32.39
N MET A 419 -11.52 -14.32 -31.30
CA MET A 419 -10.11 -13.93 -31.16
C MET A 419 -9.15 -15.12 -30.90
N GLY A 420 -9.63 -16.37 -30.97
CA GLY A 420 -8.82 -17.59 -31.13
C GLY A 420 -9.55 -18.89 -30.75
N ARG A 421 -9.09 -19.99 -31.37
CA ARG A 421 -9.76 -21.30 -31.57
C ARG A 421 -10.48 -21.96 -30.35
N ARG A 422 -11.33 -22.93 -30.68
CA ARG A 422 -12.41 -23.63 -29.94
C ARG A 422 -12.13 -24.20 -28.53
N ASP A 423 -10.91 -24.13 -27.99
CA ASP A 423 -10.52 -24.74 -26.71
C ASP A 423 -10.23 -23.67 -25.64
N LEU A 424 -11.25 -22.90 -25.25
CA LEU A 424 -11.10 -21.92 -24.17
C LEU A 424 -11.04 -22.60 -22.81
N ILE A 425 -10.00 -22.29 -22.04
CA ILE A 425 -9.87 -22.72 -20.65
C ILE A 425 -10.50 -21.64 -19.77
N SER A 426 -11.62 -21.96 -19.11
CA SER A 426 -12.26 -21.05 -18.17
C SER A 426 -11.30 -20.65 -17.05
N ALA A 427 -11.38 -19.40 -16.57
CA ALA A 427 -10.68 -19.02 -15.35
C ALA A 427 -11.26 -19.76 -14.13
N GLU A 428 -10.51 -19.79 -13.03
CA GLU A 428 -11.06 -20.25 -11.75
C GLU A 428 -12.21 -19.31 -11.31
N PRO A 429 -13.26 -19.83 -10.66
CA PRO A 429 -14.42 -19.02 -10.31
C PRO A 429 -14.06 -17.93 -9.30
N GLY A 430 -14.82 -16.82 -9.31
CA GLY A 430 -14.64 -15.70 -8.38
C GLY A 430 -14.68 -16.08 -6.90
N THR A 431 -15.27 -17.22 -6.54
CA THR A 431 -15.26 -17.76 -5.17
C THR A 431 -13.86 -18.20 -4.70
N ALA A 432 -12.96 -18.58 -5.61
CA ALA A 432 -11.58 -18.95 -5.31
C ALA A 432 -10.66 -17.74 -5.08
N VAL A 433 -11.11 -16.52 -5.43
CA VAL A 433 -10.28 -15.31 -5.42
C VAL A 433 -9.68 -15.01 -4.05
N THR A 434 -10.45 -15.15 -2.97
CA THR A 434 -9.94 -14.90 -1.60
C THR A 434 -8.73 -15.77 -1.25
N LEU A 435 -8.64 -16.97 -1.83
CA LEU A 435 -7.48 -17.85 -1.72
C LEU A 435 -6.34 -17.37 -2.63
N LEU A 436 -6.64 -17.05 -3.89
CA LEU A 436 -5.67 -16.66 -4.92
C LEU A 436 -4.97 -15.32 -4.62
N THR A 437 -5.67 -14.37 -3.99
CA THR A 437 -5.19 -13.01 -3.67
C THR A 437 -4.72 -12.86 -2.22
N ARG A 438 -4.73 -13.94 -1.42
CA ARG A 438 -4.42 -13.91 0.03
C ARG A 438 -3.10 -13.23 0.39
N PHE A 439 -2.13 -13.24 -0.52
CA PHE A 439 -0.81 -12.65 -0.29
C PHE A 439 -0.55 -11.40 -1.12
N ALA A 440 -1.57 -10.81 -1.73
CA ALA A 440 -1.44 -9.59 -2.53
C ALA A 440 -0.79 -8.45 -1.74
N GLY A 441 -0.03 -7.62 -2.44
CA GLY A 441 0.80 -6.55 -1.91
C GLY A 441 2.20 -7.00 -1.51
N TYR A 442 2.95 -6.10 -0.88
CA TYR A 442 4.30 -6.37 -0.42
C TYR A 442 4.38 -7.59 0.52
N GLN A 443 5.40 -8.43 0.31
CA GLN A 443 5.72 -9.58 1.15
C GLN A 443 6.87 -9.30 2.12
N THR A 444 6.63 -9.52 3.41
CA THR A 444 7.68 -9.57 4.44
C THR A 444 8.47 -10.90 4.35
N ALA A 445 9.81 -10.86 4.37
CA ALA A 445 10.62 -12.07 4.32
C ALA A 445 10.62 -12.87 5.65
N PRO A 446 10.62 -14.22 5.61
CA PRO A 446 10.89 -15.05 6.77
C PRO A 446 12.39 -15.02 7.12
N ARG A 447 12.72 -14.75 8.39
CA ARG A 447 14.10 -14.70 8.90
C ARG A 447 14.79 -16.08 8.76
N LYS A 448 15.84 -16.19 7.95
CA LYS A 448 16.80 -17.32 7.99
C LYS A 448 18.08 -16.90 8.69
N GLY A 449 18.48 -17.68 9.69
CA GLY A 449 19.79 -17.61 10.31
C GLY A 449 20.84 -18.23 9.40
N ALA A 450 21.96 -17.55 9.23
CA ALA A 450 23.17 -18.11 8.66
C ALA A 450 24.01 -18.72 9.80
N SER A 451 24.28 -20.00 9.66
CA SER A 451 25.28 -20.74 10.43
C SER A 451 26.68 -20.25 10.08
N LEU A 452 27.46 -19.90 11.10
CA LEU A 452 28.91 -20.01 11.07
C LEU A 452 29.33 -20.83 12.29
N SER A 453 30.30 -21.70 12.05
CA SER A 453 30.72 -22.83 12.86
C SER A 453 31.65 -22.44 14.01
N LYS A 454 31.85 -23.45 14.89
CA LYS A 454 32.89 -23.68 15.90
C LYS A 454 32.60 -23.24 17.35
N GLY A 455 32.81 -24.21 18.25
CA GLY A 455 33.26 -23.97 19.63
C GLY A 455 32.41 -24.61 20.72
N GLN A 456 32.77 -25.83 21.14
CA GLN A 456 32.26 -26.53 22.33
C GLN A 456 32.40 -25.71 23.64
N ARG A 457 31.47 -25.88 24.58
CA ARG A 457 31.72 -26.51 25.90
C ARG A 457 30.44 -26.65 26.75
N LYS A 458 30.44 -27.72 27.56
CA LYS A 458 29.39 -28.32 28.41
C LYS A 458 29.26 -27.63 29.80
N GLY A 459 28.14 -27.91 30.49
CA GLY A 459 27.98 -27.86 31.97
C GLY A 459 26.59 -27.35 32.42
N THR A 460 25.59 -28.21 32.69
CA THR A 460 25.12 -28.75 34.02
C THR A 460 24.41 -27.70 34.91
N SER A 461 23.06 -27.73 35.03
CA SER A 461 22.20 -28.19 36.18
C SER A 461 22.39 -27.41 37.50
N SER A 462 21.43 -27.02 38.36
CA SER A 462 20.02 -27.35 38.61
C SER A 462 19.39 -26.28 39.55
N LEU A 463 18.07 -26.02 39.42
CA LEU A 463 17.01 -25.71 40.43
C LEU A 463 17.38 -24.87 41.68
N ASN A 464 16.78 -23.70 42.01
CA ASN A 464 15.40 -23.49 42.47
C ASN A 464 15.18 -22.01 42.93
N SER A 465 13.90 -21.60 42.96
CA SER A 465 13.30 -20.52 43.77
C SER A 465 13.36 -19.03 43.32
N THR A 466 12.15 -18.50 43.05
CA THR A 466 11.66 -17.10 43.13
C THR A 466 12.08 -16.05 42.08
N ARG A 467 11.10 -15.24 41.65
CA ARG A 467 11.15 -14.15 40.64
C ARG A 467 11.51 -14.57 39.20
N ARG A 468 10.51 -14.95 38.39
CA ARG A 468 10.68 -14.92 36.93
C ARG A 468 10.56 -13.48 36.42
N GLN A 469 11.69 -12.78 36.53
CA GLN A 469 12.00 -11.54 35.83
C GLN A 469 11.61 -11.65 34.36
N LEU A 470 11.06 -10.54 33.85
CA LEU A 470 11.14 -10.09 32.46
C LEU A 470 12.61 -10.07 32.00
N ARG A 471 13.22 -11.23 31.77
CA ARG A 471 14.49 -11.34 31.08
C ARG A 471 14.19 -11.56 29.61
N GLY A 472 13.99 -10.45 28.91
CA GLY A 472 14.27 -10.40 27.48
C GLY A 472 15.65 -11.01 27.23
N LYS A 473 15.75 -11.97 26.30
CA LYS A 473 17.06 -12.40 25.81
C LYS A 473 17.79 -11.13 25.36
N LYS A 474 18.90 -10.80 26.02
CA LYS A 474 19.80 -9.70 25.59
C LYS A 474 20.11 -9.91 24.11
N TYR A 475 19.55 -9.04 23.28
CA TYR A 475 19.91 -8.93 21.88
C TYR A 475 21.39 -8.50 21.83
N ARG A 476 22.28 -9.40 21.42
CA ARG A 476 23.72 -9.14 21.21
C ARG A 476 24.07 -8.90 19.73
N GLY A 477 23.07 -8.59 18.90
CA GLY A 477 23.28 -8.20 17.50
C GLY A 477 23.38 -6.68 17.36
N PRO A 478 23.90 -6.17 16.23
CA PRO A 478 23.84 -4.74 15.94
C PRO A 478 22.38 -4.31 15.81
N CYS A 479 22.03 -3.17 16.38
CA CYS A 479 20.67 -2.68 16.33
C CYS A 479 20.20 -2.41 14.90
N LYS A 480 18.97 -2.85 14.59
CA LYS A 480 18.36 -2.76 13.24
C LYS A 480 17.43 -1.56 13.06
N ALA A 481 17.33 -0.69 14.06
CA ALA A 481 16.55 0.53 13.97
C ALA A 481 17.37 1.62 13.25
N ASN A 482 16.78 2.15 12.18
CA ASN A 482 17.45 3.07 11.27
C ASN A 482 17.08 4.54 11.51
N ASN A 483 15.84 4.83 11.95
CA ASN A 483 15.48 6.20 12.32
C ASN A 483 16.05 6.53 13.72
N PRO A 484 16.48 7.77 13.99
CA PRO A 484 17.15 8.14 15.25
C PRO A 484 16.31 7.93 16.52
N ILE A 485 14.99 8.17 16.45
CA ILE A 485 14.05 7.94 17.56
C ILE A 485 13.97 6.44 17.86
N ASP A 486 13.73 5.61 16.84
CA ASP A 486 13.71 4.14 16.99
C ASP A 486 15.04 3.62 17.49
N ARG A 487 16.14 4.17 16.98
CA ARG A 487 17.48 3.76 17.40
C ARG A 487 17.69 4.05 18.88
N CYS A 488 17.24 5.22 19.35
CA CYS A 488 17.40 5.61 20.74
C CYS A 488 16.71 4.64 21.73
N TRP A 489 15.54 4.07 21.40
CA TRP A 489 14.85 3.15 22.31
C TRP A 489 14.85 1.67 21.89
N ARG A 490 14.77 1.31 20.61
CA ARG A 490 14.74 -0.10 20.14
C ARG A 490 16.11 -0.78 20.21
N CYS A 491 17.20 0.00 20.16
CA CYS A 491 18.56 -0.54 20.25
C CYS A 491 19.01 -0.84 21.67
N ARG A 492 18.27 -0.33 22.64
CA ARG A 492 18.53 -0.54 24.04
C ARG A 492 18.11 -1.95 24.42
N SER A 493 19.08 -2.82 24.67
CA SER A 493 18.80 -4.19 25.15
C SER A 493 18.04 -4.25 26.48
N ASP A 494 17.99 -3.12 27.20
CA ASP A 494 17.32 -2.93 28.49
C ASP A 494 16.00 -2.14 28.40
N TRP A 495 15.48 -1.81 27.21
CA TRP A 495 14.31 -0.93 27.07
C TRP A 495 13.08 -1.41 27.87
N GLN A 496 12.90 -2.73 28.02
CA GLN A 496 11.81 -3.33 28.78
C GLN A 496 11.94 -3.08 30.29
N LEU A 497 13.17 -3.00 30.79
CA LEU A 497 13.49 -2.70 32.18
C LEU A 497 13.55 -1.19 32.42
N ASN A 498 13.86 -0.42 31.36
CA ASN A 498 14.06 1.03 31.39
C ASN A 498 13.12 1.76 30.43
N ARG A 499 11.80 1.49 30.52
CA ARG A 499 10.79 2.00 29.58
C ARG A 499 10.80 3.53 29.48
N LYS A 500 10.97 4.19 30.62
CA LYS A 500 11.00 5.66 30.76
C LYS A 500 12.08 6.36 29.93
N LYS A 501 13.14 5.65 29.52
CA LYS A 501 14.18 6.22 28.66
C LYS A 501 13.70 6.51 27.24
N LEU A 502 12.48 6.08 26.88
CA LEU A 502 11.82 6.53 25.67
C LEU A 502 11.69 8.06 25.62
N ALA A 503 11.41 8.71 26.74
CA ALA A 503 11.26 10.17 26.80
C ALA A 503 12.54 10.93 26.40
N ASP A 504 13.71 10.29 26.49
CA ASP A 504 14.99 10.86 26.04
C ASP A 504 15.22 10.74 24.53
N CYS A 505 14.30 10.07 23.83
CA CYS A 505 14.39 9.78 22.40
C CYS A 505 13.56 10.71 21.53
N ALA A 506 12.77 11.61 22.13
CA ALA A 506 12.01 12.60 21.39
C ALA A 506 12.97 13.54 20.65
N LEU A 507 12.71 13.77 19.37
CA LEU A 507 13.47 14.68 18.51
C LEU A 507 12.54 15.71 17.85
N GLY A 508 13.14 16.77 17.29
CA GLY A 508 12.43 17.88 16.63
C GLY A 508 11.62 18.76 17.58
N PHE A 509 10.51 19.36 17.11
CA PHE A 509 9.68 20.26 17.93
C PHE A 509 9.20 19.63 19.26
N GLY A 510 8.98 18.32 19.30
CA GLY A 510 8.58 17.59 20.51
C GLY A 510 9.73 17.17 21.44
N HIS A 511 10.99 17.57 21.20
CA HIS A 511 12.16 17.08 21.96
C HIS A 511 12.12 17.39 23.46
N LYS A 512 11.35 18.39 23.89
CA LYS A 512 11.17 18.76 25.32
C LYS A 512 10.10 17.93 26.02
N THR A 513 9.39 17.05 25.30
CA THR A 513 8.31 16.25 25.86
C THR A 513 8.88 15.10 26.70
N THR A 514 8.72 15.20 28.01
CA THR A 514 9.14 14.19 28.98
C THR A 514 8.01 13.24 29.40
N GLY A 515 6.75 13.62 29.18
CA GLY A 515 5.58 12.84 29.59
C GLY A 515 5.58 12.54 31.09
N GLY A 516 5.15 11.33 31.45
CA GLY A 516 5.14 10.85 32.84
C GLY A 516 6.48 10.31 33.35
N LYS A 517 7.62 10.73 32.79
CA LYS A 517 8.95 10.19 33.12
C LYS A 517 9.27 10.28 34.63
N ALA A 518 8.92 11.40 35.27
CA ALA A 518 9.11 11.62 36.71
C ALA A 518 8.16 10.79 37.59
N GLY A 519 7.07 10.28 37.01
CA GLY A 519 5.97 9.63 37.70
C GLY A 519 6.16 8.16 38.04
N LYS A 520 5.30 7.58 38.88
CA LYS A 520 5.28 6.12 39.08
C LYS A 520 4.72 5.41 37.84
N TYR A 521 4.97 4.10 37.72
CA TYR A 521 4.26 3.29 36.73
C TYR A 521 2.81 3.09 37.17
N TYR A 522 1.88 3.24 36.24
CA TYR A 522 0.49 2.83 36.41
C TYR A 522 0.21 1.67 35.45
N VAL A 523 -0.33 0.56 35.94
CA VAL A 523 -0.61 -0.61 35.12
C VAL A 523 -2.11 -0.71 34.87
N VAL A 524 -2.52 -0.51 33.62
CA VAL A 524 -3.89 -0.77 33.17
C VAL A 524 -4.10 -2.28 33.15
N THR A 525 -5.01 -2.75 33.99
CA THR A 525 -5.39 -4.15 34.15
C THR A 525 -6.82 -4.42 33.67
N ASP A 526 -7.63 -3.37 33.59
CA ASP A 526 -9.05 -3.40 33.27
C ASP A 526 -9.32 -2.56 32.01
N PRO A 527 -9.81 -3.15 30.90
CA PRO A 527 -10.06 -2.42 29.66
C PRO A 527 -11.41 -1.71 29.63
N SER A 528 -12.24 -1.83 30.68
CA SER A 528 -13.57 -1.25 30.71
C SER A 528 -13.55 0.27 30.86
N ASP A 529 -14.63 0.90 30.40
CA ASP A 529 -14.85 2.34 30.48
C ASP A 529 -16.28 2.67 30.94
N ASN A 530 -16.80 1.82 31.83
CA ASN A 530 -18.23 1.76 32.14
C ASN A 530 -18.76 2.98 32.90
N ASN A 531 -17.88 3.72 33.60
CA ASN A 531 -18.23 4.92 34.33
C ASN A 531 -17.26 6.04 33.97
N VAL A 532 -17.74 6.99 33.16
CA VAL A 532 -16.96 8.13 32.66
C VAL A 532 -16.82 9.26 33.68
N VAL A 533 -17.67 9.25 34.73
CA VAL A 533 -17.69 10.24 35.82
C VAL A 533 -16.94 9.75 37.05
N ASP A 534 -16.88 8.46 37.32
CA ASP A 534 -16.10 7.88 38.43
C ASP A 534 -15.38 6.60 37.95
N PRO A 535 -14.26 6.78 37.23
CA PRO A 535 -13.57 5.66 36.61
C PRO A 535 -12.85 4.80 37.66
N LYS A 536 -13.04 3.49 37.57
CA LYS A 536 -12.44 2.52 38.49
C LYS A 536 -10.91 2.48 38.39
N PRO A 537 -10.17 2.39 39.51
CA PRO A 537 -8.73 2.09 39.51
C PRO A 537 -8.39 0.84 38.70
N GLY A 538 -7.27 0.88 37.98
CA GLY A 538 -6.85 -0.14 37.02
C GLY A 538 -7.35 0.06 35.59
N THR A 539 -8.25 1.02 35.34
CA THR A 539 -8.67 1.42 33.98
C THR A 539 -7.74 2.49 33.39
N LEU A 540 -7.80 2.67 32.05
CA LEU A 540 -7.08 3.75 31.37
C LEU A 540 -7.64 5.13 31.74
N ARG A 541 -8.97 5.29 31.83
CA ARG A 541 -9.60 6.57 32.20
C ARG A 541 -9.17 7.03 33.59
N HIS A 542 -9.17 6.13 34.57
CA HIS A 542 -8.68 6.47 35.90
C HIS A 542 -7.20 6.89 35.87
N ALA A 543 -6.37 6.23 35.05
CA ALA A 543 -4.95 6.55 34.96
C ALA A 543 -4.67 7.95 34.44
N VAL A 544 -5.37 8.37 33.37
CA VAL A 544 -5.03 9.61 32.66
C VAL A 544 -5.50 10.88 33.36
N ILE A 545 -6.46 10.78 34.28
CA ILE A 545 -7.00 11.92 35.04
C ILE A 545 -6.22 12.23 36.33
N GLN A 546 -5.27 11.37 36.74
CA GLN A 546 -4.52 11.56 37.98
C GLN A 546 -3.68 12.84 37.94
N LYS A 547 -3.54 13.50 39.09
CA LYS A 547 -2.76 14.74 39.20
C LYS A 547 -1.27 14.49 39.06
N GLU A 548 -0.76 13.41 39.64
CA GLU A 548 0.67 13.11 39.56
C GLU A 548 1.10 12.72 38.14
N PRO A 549 2.38 12.93 37.78
CA PRO A 549 2.93 12.36 36.56
C PRO A 549 2.80 10.84 36.58
N LEU A 550 2.45 10.21 35.45
CA LEU A 550 2.30 8.76 35.35
C LEU A 550 2.85 8.17 34.06
N TRP A 551 3.63 7.10 34.20
CA TRP A 551 4.02 6.23 33.08
C TRP A 551 3.06 5.05 32.99
N ILE A 552 2.05 5.18 32.15
CA ILE A 552 0.94 4.25 32.00
C ILE A 552 1.35 3.12 31.05
N ILE A 553 1.27 1.88 31.54
CA ILE A 553 1.55 0.65 30.79
C ILE A 553 0.37 -0.31 30.90
N PHE A 554 0.34 -1.34 30.07
CA PHE A 554 -0.77 -2.29 30.02
C PHE A 554 -0.30 -3.68 30.46
N ALA A 555 -1.06 -4.33 31.33
CA ALA A 555 -0.72 -5.66 31.87
C ALA A 555 -0.72 -6.76 30.80
N ARG A 556 -1.52 -6.59 29.74
CA ARG A 556 -1.69 -7.51 28.62
C ARG A 556 -2.21 -6.75 27.40
N SER A 557 -2.19 -7.41 26.23
CA SER A 557 -2.91 -6.90 25.06
C SER A 557 -4.40 -6.76 25.37
N MET A 558 -5.02 -5.65 24.95
CA MET A 558 -6.43 -5.38 25.24
C MET A 558 -7.06 -4.44 24.22
N LYS A 559 -8.39 -4.51 24.10
CA LYS A 559 -9.20 -3.55 23.35
C LYS A 559 -10.01 -2.73 24.34
N ILE A 560 -9.87 -1.42 24.28
CA ILE A 560 -10.55 -0.44 25.13
C ILE A 560 -11.56 0.28 24.24
N ARG A 561 -12.83 0.15 24.57
CA ARG A 561 -13.89 0.95 23.97
C ARG A 561 -14.18 2.10 24.92
N LEU A 562 -13.83 3.31 24.51
CA LEU A 562 -14.14 4.51 25.27
C LEU A 562 -15.62 4.85 25.05
N ASN A 563 -16.40 4.94 26.12
CA ASN A 563 -17.83 5.25 26.00
C ASN A 563 -18.04 6.72 25.63
N GLU A 564 -17.23 7.61 26.19
CA GLU A 564 -17.14 9.03 25.84
C GLU A 564 -15.68 9.44 25.70
N GLU A 565 -15.40 10.66 25.21
CA GLU A 565 -14.03 11.14 25.00
C GLU A 565 -13.13 10.92 26.22
N LEU A 566 -11.91 10.42 25.98
CA LEU A 566 -10.92 10.26 27.02
C LEU A 566 -10.12 11.55 27.20
N ILE A 567 -10.59 12.42 28.07
CA ILE A 567 -9.89 13.65 28.44
C ILE A 567 -8.78 13.31 29.43
N MET A 568 -7.57 13.81 29.16
CA MET A 568 -6.39 13.49 29.97
C MET A 568 -5.66 14.73 30.52
N GLN A 569 -5.05 14.55 31.69
CA GLN A 569 -4.18 15.54 32.31
C GLN A 569 -2.77 15.56 31.68
N GLY A 570 -2.01 16.62 31.97
CA GLY A 570 -0.60 16.73 31.61
C GLY A 570 0.31 15.73 32.35
N ASP A 571 1.57 15.67 31.94
CA ASP A 571 2.62 14.81 32.53
C ASP A 571 2.28 13.31 32.47
N LYS A 572 1.69 12.87 31.37
CA LYS A 572 1.30 11.48 31.16
C LYS A 572 2.09 10.85 30.02
N THR A 573 2.43 9.58 30.18
CA THR A 573 2.90 8.74 29.09
C THR A 573 2.02 7.51 28.97
N ILE A 574 1.39 7.31 27.81
CA ILE A 574 0.69 6.07 27.49
C ILE A 574 1.64 5.21 26.63
N ASP A 575 2.20 4.16 27.21
CA ASP A 575 3.23 3.30 26.61
C ASP A 575 2.69 1.88 26.37
N GLY A 576 2.23 1.64 25.14
CA GLY A 576 1.73 0.35 24.68
C GLY A 576 2.82 -0.68 24.33
N ARG A 577 4.12 -0.35 24.43
CA ARG A 577 5.18 -1.26 23.95
C ARG A 577 5.15 -2.61 24.66
N GLY A 578 5.34 -3.68 23.88
CA GLY A 578 5.41 -5.05 24.40
C GLY A 578 4.06 -5.75 24.50
N VAL A 579 2.96 -5.04 24.25
CA VAL A 579 1.59 -5.59 24.18
C VAL A 579 0.82 -4.92 23.04
N ASN A 580 -0.32 -5.48 22.64
CA ASN A 580 -1.13 -4.91 21.56
C ASN A 580 -2.37 -4.24 22.15
N VAL A 581 -2.42 -2.91 22.11
CA VAL A 581 -3.49 -2.10 22.74
C VAL A 581 -4.26 -1.39 21.65
N HIS A 582 -5.57 -1.63 21.62
CA HIS A 582 -6.50 -0.96 20.70
C HIS A 582 -7.42 -0.04 21.50
N ILE A 583 -7.56 1.21 21.08
CA ILE A 583 -8.67 2.10 21.46
C ILE A 583 -9.60 2.11 20.26
N ALA A 584 -10.78 1.49 20.38
CA ALA A 584 -11.60 1.24 19.22
C ALA A 584 -13.09 1.11 19.47
N HIS A 585 -13.87 1.36 18.42
CA HIS A 585 -15.33 1.26 18.37
C HIS A 585 -16.06 2.24 19.30
N GLY A 586 -15.35 3.14 19.97
CA GLY A 586 -15.87 4.13 20.92
C GLY A 586 -15.36 5.52 20.58
N ALA A 587 -15.41 6.45 21.53
CA ALA A 587 -14.88 7.80 21.35
C ALA A 587 -13.34 7.86 21.33
N GLY A 588 -12.80 9.03 20.96
CA GLY A 588 -11.37 9.31 20.83
C GLY A 588 -10.67 9.75 22.12
N ILE A 589 -9.41 10.18 21.98
CA ILE A 589 -8.61 10.78 23.06
C ILE A 589 -8.57 12.29 22.89
N THR A 590 -8.77 13.03 23.98
CA THR A 590 -8.80 14.49 23.94
C THR A 590 -7.73 15.07 24.86
N ILE A 591 -6.83 15.86 24.27
CA ILE A 591 -5.69 16.50 24.93
C ILE A 591 -5.95 18.01 24.89
N GLN A 592 -6.53 18.54 25.97
CA GLN A 592 -7.05 19.90 26.00
C GLN A 592 -6.35 20.72 27.08
N PHE A 593 -5.74 21.85 26.70
CA PHE A 593 -5.09 22.81 27.61
C PHE A 593 -4.06 22.21 28.58
N VAL A 594 -3.40 21.13 28.17
CA VAL A 594 -2.41 20.42 28.98
C VAL A 594 -1.04 20.49 28.35
N ASN A 595 -0.03 20.10 29.11
CA ASN A 595 1.32 20.02 28.60
C ASN A 595 1.98 18.67 28.92
N ASN A 596 3.02 18.36 28.16
CA ASN A 596 3.93 17.27 28.46
C ASN A 596 3.28 15.88 28.40
N VAL A 597 2.82 15.48 27.22
CA VAL A 597 2.16 14.17 27.03
C VAL A 597 2.84 13.35 25.94
N ILE A 598 3.07 12.07 26.24
CA ILE A 598 3.57 11.07 25.27
C ILE A 598 2.51 10.01 25.04
N ILE A 599 2.15 9.75 23.78
CA ILE A 599 1.35 8.59 23.39
C ILE A 599 2.17 7.74 22.45
N HIS A 600 2.42 6.48 22.84
CA HIS A 600 3.32 5.61 22.10
C HIS A 600 2.86 4.15 22.00
N SER A 601 2.99 3.58 20.80
CA SER A 601 2.72 2.15 20.51
C SER A 601 1.27 1.71 20.75
N LEU A 602 0.30 2.49 20.26
CA LEU A 602 -1.14 2.18 20.31
C LEU A 602 -1.75 1.98 18.92
N HIS A 603 -2.90 1.30 18.87
CA HIS A 603 -3.79 1.28 17.70
C HIS A 603 -5.08 2.04 18.05
N ILE A 604 -5.43 3.10 17.31
CA ILE A 604 -6.64 3.91 17.56
C ILE A 604 -7.52 3.87 16.31
N HIS A 605 -8.70 3.25 16.38
CA HIS A 605 -9.47 3.02 15.15
C HIS A 605 -10.94 2.72 15.34
N ASP A 606 -11.71 2.80 14.25
CA ASP A 606 -13.16 2.64 14.29
C ASP A 606 -13.77 3.58 15.33
N ILE A 607 -13.24 4.81 15.43
CA ILE A 607 -13.69 5.81 16.39
C ILE A 607 -15.03 6.37 15.92
N VAL A 608 -15.96 6.47 16.85
CA VAL A 608 -17.30 7.01 16.63
C VAL A 608 -17.49 8.28 17.42
N GLN A 609 -18.48 9.06 17.03
CA GLN A 609 -18.89 10.25 17.76
C GLN A 609 -19.34 9.86 19.19
N GLY A 610 -18.73 10.45 20.20
CA GLY A 610 -19.21 10.40 21.58
C GLY A 610 -20.48 11.22 21.71
N SER A 611 -21.42 10.77 22.54
CA SER A 611 -22.69 11.47 22.72
C SER A 611 -22.56 12.74 23.56
N GLY A 612 -21.42 12.91 24.23
CA GLY A 612 -21.18 13.99 25.17
C GLY A 612 -21.81 13.68 26.53
N GLY A 613 -22.01 14.72 27.34
CA GLY A 613 -22.55 14.60 28.68
C GLY A 613 -21.49 14.84 29.75
N LEU A 614 -21.74 14.34 30.95
CA LEU A 614 -20.88 14.59 32.11
C LEU A 614 -19.63 13.71 32.03
N ILE A 615 -18.47 14.30 31.84
CA ILE A 615 -17.19 13.58 31.67
C ILE A 615 -16.18 14.09 32.70
N ARG A 616 -15.52 13.17 33.42
CA ARG A 616 -14.42 13.52 34.31
C ARG A 616 -13.13 13.76 33.52
N ASP A 617 -12.51 14.92 33.73
CA ASP A 617 -11.24 15.31 33.10
C ASP A 617 -10.07 15.43 34.09
N SER A 618 -10.35 15.48 35.40
CA SER A 618 -9.35 15.41 36.46
C SER A 618 -9.90 14.74 37.71
N VAL A 619 -9.05 14.45 38.69
CA VAL A 619 -9.49 13.90 39.99
C VAL A 619 -10.56 14.77 40.66
N ASP A 620 -10.50 16.09 40.48
CA ASP A 620 -11.38 17.03 41.19
C ASP A 620 -12.44 17.68 40.29
N HIS A 621 -12.42 17.40 38.99
CA HIS A 621 -13.28 18.09 38.02
C HIS A 621 -13.90 17.13 37.00
N PHE A 622 -15.20 17.30 36.80
CA PHE A 622 -15.97 16.75 35.70
C PHE A 622 -16.88 17.85 35.15
N GLY A 623 -17.04 17.90 33.84
CA GLY A 623 -17.80 18.95 33.16
C GLY A 623 -18.77 18.36 32.14
N ILE A 624 -19.81 19.12 31.80
CA ILE A 624 -20.71 18.78 30.69
C ILE A 624 -19.99 19.10 29.38
N ARG A 625 -19.91 18.10 28.49
CA ARG A 625 -19.33 18.22 27.15
C ARG A 625 -20.40 18.03 26.10
N SER A 626 -20.26 18.72 24.97
CA SER A 626 -21.03 18.42 23.77
C SER A 626 -20.64 17.07 23.19
N ALA A 627 -21.38 16.58 22.21
CA ALA A 627 -20.94 15.47 21.40
C ALA A 627 -19.54 15.75 20.85
N SER A 628 -18.69 14.73 20.82
CA SER A 628 -17.37 14.85 20.19
C SER A 628 -17.54 15.02 18.68
N ASP A 629 -16.51 15.44 17.97
CA ASP A 629 -16.44 15.38 16.49
C ASP A 629 -16.22 13.94 16.00
N GLY A 630 -15.50 13.14 16.80
CA GLY A 630 -15.21 11.74 16.53
C GLY A 630 -13.79 11.51 15.97
N ASP A 631 -12.87 12.40 16.31
CA ASP A 631 -11.46 12.25 15.99
C ASP A 631 -10.79 11.10 16.75
N GLY A 632 -9.70 10.57 16.19
CA GLY A 632 -8.86 9.62 16.92
C GLY A 632 -8.13 10.25 18.11
N ILE A 633 -7.46 11.38 17.88
CA ILE A 633 -6.83 12.22 18.91
C ILE A 633 -7.11 13.69 18.59
N SER A 634 -7.76 14.41 19.49
CA SER A 634 -7.95 15.86 19.36
C SER A 634 -7.03 16.61 20.31
N VAL A 635 -6.34 17.64 19.82
CA VAL A 635 -5.39 18.46 20.57
C VAL A 635 -5.82 19.92 20.53
N PHE A 636 -6.04 20.52 21.70
CA PHE A 636 -6.48 21.91 21.84
C PHE A 636 -5.57 22.64 22.81
N GLY A 637 -5.06 23.82 22.44
CA GLY A 637 -4.31 24.72 23.33
C GLY A 637 -3.18 24.05 24.14
N SER A 638 -2.55 23.00 23.60
CA SER A 638 -1.62 22.14 24.34
C SER A 638 -0.18 22.28 23.82
N ARG A 639 0.81 21.96 24.66
CA ARG A 639 2.24 22.10 24.32
C ARG A 639 3.10 20.96 24.83
N ASN A 640 4.25 20.73 24.18
CA ASN A 640 5.15 19.59 24.46
C ASN A 640 4.39 18.27 24.35
N LEU A 641 4.01 17.93 23.11
CA LEU A 641 3.31 16.69 22.78
C LEU A 641 4.19 15.80 21.91
N TRP A 642 4.17 14.50 22.20
CA TRP A 642 4.87 13.52 21.37
C TRP A 642 4.02 12.28 21.13
N ILE A 643 3.51 12.16 19.91
CA ILE A 643 2.69 11.03 19.46
C ILE A 643 3.50 10.24 18.44
N ASP A 644 3.86 9.02 18.83
CA ASP A 644 4.86 8.22 18.12
C ASP A 644 4.48 6.75 18.07
N HIS A 645 4.66 6.08 16.93
CA HIS A 645 4.27 4.67 16.77
C HIS A 645 2.80 4.40 17.08
N VAL A 646 1.93 5.38 16.84
CA VAL A 646 0.48 5.20 16.94
C VAL A 646 -0.05 4.91 15.55
N SER A 647 -0.79 3.81 15.43
CA SER A 647 -1.44 3.41 14.20
C SER A 647 -2.91 3.79 14.24
N MET A 648 -3.39 4.59 13.27
CA MET A 648 -4.74 5.17 13.32
C MET A 648 -5.51 4.93 12.01
N TRP A 649 -6.79 4.54 12.09
CA TRP A 649 -7.64 4.34 10.90
C TRP A 649 -9.14 4.39 11.25
N ASN A 650 -9.99 4.71 10.26
CA ASN A 650 -11.46 4.65 10.41
C ASN A 650 -12.00 5.44 11.62
N CYS A 651 -11.51 6.65 11.86
CA CYS A 651 -12.11 7.59 12.81
C CYS A 651 -13.26 8.33 12.11
N LYS A 652 -14.24 8.81 12.87
CA LYS A 652 -15.49 9.39 12.33
C LYS A 652 -15.24 10.72 11.63
N ASP A 653 -14.31 11.52 12.16
CA ASP A 653 -13.85 12.78 11.57
C ASP A 653 -12.34 12.71 11.26
N GLY A 654 -11.49 13.42 12.01
CA GLY A 654 -10.05 13.44 11.87
C GLY A 654 -9.36 12.21 12.46
N LEU A 655 -8.18 11.86 11.92
CA LEU A 655 -7.30 10.92 12.64
C LEU A 655 -6.64 11.65 13.81
N ILE A 656 -6.08 12.83 13.55
CA ILE A 656 -5.53 13.70 14.58
C ILE A 656 -5.83 15.14 14.18
N ASP A 657 -6.51 15.85 15.06
CA ASP A 657 -6.79 17.27 14.88
C ASP A 657 -6.03 18.10 15.91
N VAL A 658 -5.47 19.21 15.45
CA VAL A 658 -4.73 20.16 16.29
C VAL A 658 -5.31 21.53 16.03
N ILE A 659 -6.02 22.08 17.01
CA ILE A 659 -6.68 23.37 16.89
C ILE A 659 -6.30 24.31 18.05
N GLU A 660 -6.54 25.61 17.84
CA GLU A 660 -6.27 26.72 18.78
C GLU A 660 -4.85 26.75 19.40
N GLY A 661 -3.98 27.65 18.91
CA GLY A 661 -2.80 28.14 19.65
C GLY A 661 -1.75 27.09 20.09
N SER A 662 -1.84 25.85 19.64
CA SER A 662 -0.96 24.75 20.05
C SER A 662 0.43 24.90 19.43
N THR A 663 1.46 25.02 20.27
CA THR A 663 2.87 25.16 19.82
C THR A 663 3.67 23.90 20.14
N ALA A 664 4.43 23.41 19.15
CA ALA A 664 5.36 22.27 19.23
C ALA A 664 4.73 20.87 19.32
N VAL A 665 4.04 20.47 18.25
CA VAL A 665 3.51 19.12 18.08
C VAL A 665 4.34 18.36 17.03
N HIS A 666 4.86 17.18 17.39
CA HIS A 666 5.64 16.34 16.48
C HIS A 666 5.01 14.95 16.35
N TYR A 667 4.71 14.56 15.11
CA TYR A 667 4.10 13.28 14.78
C TYR A 667 5.06 12.38 14.00
N PHE A 668 5.14 11.10 14.38
CA PHE A 668 5.72 10.03 13.56
C PHE A 668 4.67 8.92 13.38
N LYS A 669 4.10 8.84 12.18
CA LYS A 669 3.09 7.84 11.79
C LYS A 669 3.82 6.54 11.42
N LEU A 670 3.57 5.44 12.13
CA LEU A 670 3.97 4.10 11.67
C LEU A 670 2.79 3.39 10.98
N PRO A 671 3.04 2.72 9.84
CA PRO A 671 2.03 2.03 9.06
C PRO A 671 1.51 0.78 9.77
N LEU A 672 0.21 0.58 9.65
CA LEU A 672 -0.55 -0.57 10.13
C LEU A 672 -0.10 -1.88 9.47
N HIS A 673 0.02 -2.94 10.28
CA HIS A 673 0.39 -4.31 9.92
C HIS A 673 -0.77 -5.15 9.34
#